data_AF-A0A7Y4P9G9-F1
#
_entry.id   AF-A0A7Y4P9G9-F1
#
_cell.length_a   1.000
_cell.length_b   1.000
_cell.length_c   1.000
_cell.angle_alpha   90.00
_cell.angle_beta   90.00
_cell.angle_gamma   90.00
#
_symmetry.space_group_name_H-M   'P 1'
#
loop_
_entity.id
_entity.type
_entity.pdbx_description
1 polymer ?
#
loop_
_entity_poly.entity_id
_entity_poly.type
_entity_poly.pdbx_seq_one_letter_code
_entity_poly.pdbx_strand_id
1 'polypeptide(L)'
;MNSSESTPPSKGTRYRIVPPAAPAPVPEARPRHTSSSVHPSEDRSKLDKDPARHSVADAPGDNSAMPTGLSVPSEGAKPAGGEASESLEHEAQSASVVTLDRDEQSARTAADGAADNSASQAGEDSQSTASTSDNDVVRSTGSMAIATLFSRVTGFLRTVLISTSLGGAIASAFNTANTLPNLITEIVLGAVLTSLVVPVLIRAEKEDPDRGAAFIRRLFTLAAALLGLVTIGAIIAAPLLSRLMLGTEGKVNIVQTTSFAYILLPQIFFYGMFSLLMAVLNTKQIFKPGAWAPVANNMITIAVLVLYMLLPGELDPTAPSTITDPHVLLLGLGTTLGVVVQALIMIPPIRRAGISLKPLWGIDERLKQFGGMATAIIVYVAISQIGYMITTRIASFADEGAPNIYQQHWLLLQVPYGIIGVTLLTAIMPRLSRNAADGDDKAVVRDLIIGSKLTYIALIPIVVFFTAYGERIGLGLFAYRRFDAESATILGWTLSFAAFTLLPYALVLLHLRVFYAREEAWTPTFIIAGITVTKIVLSVIAPLAATDPSRVVILLGAANGFGFVAGAIIGAMLLRRKLGNLGGREVLKTSTWAFIASGAGILAALALSYVLDQFMGGLFSALGSVGMLVHLAIVGVVFLLCIGLVLSRSGLEEVVNLGYALQRIPGMSRFIHMRAPQKDDMVPTRQAIANEALAFDDTFNATPIPAPMSAGIVRGPRLVPGAQVSDGRFRLLADHGSVSTARFWQAREKTTGREVALIFVDTSGKAPQAPATPAAAAGEAAEVSRRTRALANLNHPAIAPNIEVLSYRNGCLVVADWVAGSSLASVASEPVNPYAAAYAFEPLSQVAQFAQSAHTPLGIDNHARIRINTDGMAILAFPAVLSDSSYERDMRSIRTALGTLIQVDTAPQEITALLHVDATELPHAIADLPDAPSVAEDHLVVEEEATPRPRNTPGFGSAGFSNISRAIIAMAVAVVVVSIALITGYITSLFGSDQGQVPLNNDPIVNSKPSDVLDLPSIVAPIKSASAWSPSGTTPSSESASTAHLAIDPDKSSAWSTGPMAKGQGAGIMITLDQPHLASSVVVESDGTPAKISVYQVDDDELSSLDSAQLVGERKVSSTQTRISLSEEPLVTSILVWVTGVTDNASVKIHNITVVASY
;
A
#
# COMPACT_ATOMS: atom_id res chain seq x y z
N MET A 1 -76.72 26.35 -29.95
CA MET A 1 -77.05 26.06 -28.54
C MET A 1 -76.12 24.94 -28.10
N ASN A 2 -74.94 25.21 -27.51
CA ASN A 2 -74.62 25.96 -26.27
C ASN A 2 -74.63 25.00 -25.06
N SER A 3 -73.59 24.90 -24.22
CA SER A 3 -72.30 25.63 -24.17
C SER A 3 -71.17 24.78 -23.52
N SER A 4 -69.92 25.27 -23.62
CA SER A 4 -68.81 25.25 -22.61
C SER A 4 -68.57 24.00 -21.73
N GLU A 5 -67.34 23.54 -21.48
CA GLU A 5 -66.01 24.17 -21.67
C GLU A 5 -64.90 23.10 -21.84
N SER A 6 -63.75 23.45 -22.41
CA SER A 6 -62.78 22.47 -22.94
C SER A 6 -61.57 22.18 -22.05
N THR A 7 -61.31 20.89 -21.79
CA THR A 7 -60.07 20.38 -21.17
C THR A 7 -59.17 19.65 -22.18
N PRO A 8 -57.87 19.99 -22.31
CA PRO A 8 -56.91 19.21 -23.09
C PRO A 8 -56.29 18.05 -22.27
N PRO A 9 -55.76 16.99 -22.92
CA PRO A 9 -55.77 15.65 -22.30
C PRO A 9 -54.41 15.11 -21.84
N SER A 10 -54.47 14.15 -20.91
CA SER A 10 -53.38 13.19 -20.66
C SER A 10 -53.60 11.90 -21.46
N LYS A 11 -52.54 11.38 -22.08
CA LYS A 11 -52.49 10.01 -22.63
C LYS A 11 -51.11 9.40 -22.43
N GLY A 12 -51.03 8.36 -21.60
CA GLY A 12 -49.87 7.48 -21.55
C GLY A 12 -50.05 6.30 -22.52
N THR A 13 -48.97 5.92 -23.20
CA THR A 13 -48.93 4.69 -24.02
C THR A 13 -47.77 3.82 -23.52
N ARG A 14 -48.05 2.59 -23.09
CA ARG A 14 -47.02 1.67 -22.60
C ARG A 14 -46.24 1.09 -23.78
N TYR A 15 -44.94 1.34 -23.86
CA TYR A 15 -44.07 0.61 -24.78
C TYR A 15 -43.78 -0.80 -24.23
N ARG A 16 -44.01 -1.81 -25.06
CA ARG A 16 -43.77 -3.22 -24.78
C ARG A 16 -42.30 -3.53 -25.08
N ILE A 17 -41.53 -3.92 -24.06
CA ILE A 17 -40.15 -4.38 -24.26
C ILE A 17 -40.20 -5.72 -25.00
N VAL A 18 -39.51 -5.80 -26.13
CA VAL A 18 -39.26 -7.05 -26.87
C VAL A 18 -37.88 -7.57 -26.44
N PRO A 19 -37.75 -8.84 -26.00
CA PRO A 19 -36.44 -9.42 -25.71
C PRO A 19 -35.66 -9.64 -27.02
N PRO A 20 -34.31 -9.52 -27.02
CA PRO A 20 -33.51 -9.86 -28.18
C PRO A 20 -33.60 -11.36 -28.52
N ALA A 21 -33.46 -11.69 -29.79
CA ALA A 21 -33.47 -13.08 -30.25
C ALA A 21 -32.27 -13.88 -29.71
N ALA A 22 -32.43 -15.19 -29.59
CA ALA A 22 -31.34 -16.09 -29.20
C ALA A 22 -30.27 -16.18 -30.31
N PRO A 23 -28.98 -16.37 -29.95
CA PRO A 23 -27.92 -16.60 -30.94
C PRO A 23 -28.14 -17.93 -31.69
N ALA A 24 -27.71 -17.97 -32.94
CA ALA A 24 -27.81 -19.16 -33.79
C ALA A 24 -26.94 -20.32 -33.26
N PRO A 25 -27.34 -21.60 -33.50
CA PRO A 25 -26.56 -22.75 -33.07
C PRO A 25 -25.23 -22.88 -33.83
N VAL A 26 -24.20 -23.35 -33.14
CA VAL A 26 -22.87 -23.63 -33.71
C VAL A 26 -22.95 -24.86 -34.62
N PRO A 27 -22.39 -24.84 -35.85
CA PRO A 27 -22.28 -26.03 -36.69
C PRO A 27 -21.41 -27.11 -36.05
N GLU A 28 -21.89 -28.35 -36.01
CA GLU A 28 -21.16 -29.47 -35.41
C GLU A 28 -19.89 -29.85 -36.19
N ALA A 29 -18.81 -30.15 -35.46
CA ALA A 29 -17.57 -30.63 -36.07
C ALA A 29 -17.71 -32.09 -36.55
N ARG A 30 -17.51 -32.32 -37.85
CA ARG A 30 -17.38 -33.68 -38.40
C ARG A 30 -16.02 -34.31 -38.02
N PRO A 31 -15.96 -35.65 -37.83
CA PRO A 31 -14.86 -36.28 -37.10
C PRO A 31 -13.55 -36.42 -37.91
N ARG A 32 -12.42 -36.48 -37.20
CA ARG A 32 -11.09 -36.81 -37.74
C ARG A 32 -10.60 -38.19 -37.27
N HIS A 33 -10.74 -39.18 -38.14
CA HIS A 33 -10.06 -40.49 -38.13
C HIS A 33 -10.07 -40.97 -39.61
N THR A 34 -9.07 -41.66 -40.18
CA THR A 34 -7.83 -42.26 -39.65
C THR A 34 -6.59 -41.92 -40.51
N SER A 35 -5.42 -42.32 -40.01
CA SER A 35 -4.13 -42.36 -40.72
C SER A 35 -4.09 -43.21 -41.99
N SER A 36 -3.19 -42.85 -42.92
CA SER A 36 -2.35 -43.82 -43.65
C SER A 36 -1.02 -43.19 -44.05
N SER A 37 0.06 -43.97 -44.03
CA SER A 37 1.44 -43.53 -44.29
C SER A 37 2.12 -44.41 -45.34
N VAL A 38 2.85 -43.83 -46.30
CA VAL A 38 3.74 -44.56 -47.22
C VAL A 38 5.01 -43.74 -47.49
N HIS A 39 6.17 -44.32 -47.21
CA HIS A 39 7.47 -43.99 -47.82
C HIS A 39 7.73 -44.99 -48.96
N PRO A 40 8.44 -44.57 -50.03
CA PRO A 40 9.89 -44.86 -50.16
C PRO A 40 10.69 -43.55 -50.43
N SER A 41 12.01 -43.39 -50.20
CA SER A 41 13.19 -44.25 -50.01
C SER A 41 13.92 -44.70 -51.28
N GLU A 42 15.26 -44.81 -51.16
CA GLU A 42 16.27 -45.06 -52.21
C GLU A 42 16.60 -43.82 -53.08
N ASP A 43 17.82 -43.64 -53.63
CA ASP A 43 18.93 -44.59 -53.79
C ASP A 43 20.31 -44.07 -53.29
N ARG A 44 21.39 -44.83 -53.54
CA ARG A 44 22.64 -44.87 -52.78
C ARG A 44 23.89 -44.47 -53.60
N SER A 45 24.71 -43.59 -53.00
CA SER A 45 26.17 -43.74 -52.84
C SER A 45 27.15 -43.87 -54.04
N LYS A 46 28.39 -43.37 -53.79
CA LYS A 46 29.72 -43.81 -54.29
C LYS A 46 30.45 -43.05 -55.42
N LEU A 47 31.60 -42.51 -54.98
CA LEU A 47 32.97 -42.57 -55.55
C LEU A 47 33.46 -41.63 -56.68
N ASP A 48 34.70 -41.19 -56.42
CA ASP A 48 35.87 -41.01 -57.29
C ASP A 48 36.11 -39.74 -58.14
N LYS A 49 37.20 -39.05 -57.74
CA LYS A 49 38.39 -38.66 -58.55
C LYS A 49 38.35 -37.49 -59.55
N ASP A 50 39.06 -36.42 -59.14
CA ASP A 50 40.16 -35.73 -59.87
C ASP A 50 40.90 -36.58 -60.95
N PRO A 51 41.56 -36.00 -61.99
CA PRO A 51 42.37 -34.78 -61.84
C PRO A 51 42.42 -33.75 -62.99
N ALA A 52 42.65 -32.50 -62.58
CA ALA A 52 43.59 -31.50 -63.14
C ALA A 52 43.67 -31.21 -64.65
N ARG A 53 43.58 -29.91 -65.00
CA ARG A 53 44.46 -29.27 -66.00
C ARG A 53 44.68 -27.76 -65.73
N HIS A 54 45.93 -27.36 -65.98
CA HIS A 54 46.53 -26.04 -66.24
C HIS A 54 45.63 -24.90 -66.77
N SER A 55 45.97 -23.60 -66.65
CA SER A 55 47.00 -22.85 -65.89
C SER A 55 46.94 -21.36 -66.27
N VAL A 56 47.67 -20.47 -65.56
CA VAL A 56 48.08 -19.09 -66.01
C VAL A 56 46.91 -18.08 -66.12
N ALA A 57 47.03 -16.80 -65.74
CA ALA A 57 47.97 -16.08 -64.86
C ALA A 57 47.33 -14.69 -64.53
N ASP A 58 48.15 -13.76 -64.01
CA ASP A 58 47.98 -12.29 -64.01
C ASP A 58 46.87 -11.66 -63.14
N ALA A 59 47.33 -10.94 -62.11
CA ALA A 59 47.40 -9.46 -62.04
C ALA A 59 46.13 -8.64 -62.40
N PRO A 60 45.89 -7.46 -61.76
CA PRO A 60 46.91 -6.61 -61.14
C PRO A 60 46.77 -6.39 -59.62
N GLY A 61 47.91 -6.02 -59.03
CA GLY A 61 47.94 -5.14 -57.88
C GLY A 61 48.87 -3.95 -58.18
N ASP A 62 48.47 -2.77 -57.74
CA ASP A 62 49.31 -1.59 -57.47
C ASP A 62 48.52 -0.75 -56.44
N ASN A 63 49.11 0.01 -55.51
CA ASN A 63 50.51 0.45 -55.47
C ASN A 63 51.44 -0.43 -54.62
N SER A 64 52.51 -0.86 -55.28
CA SER A 64 53.88 -1.12 -54.83
C SER A 64 54.33 -0.75 -53.39
N ALA A 65 55.27 -1.57 -52.88
CA ALA A 65 56.23 -1.21 -51.83
C ALA A 65 57.63 -1.74 -52.20
N MET A 66 58.66 -0.89 -52.15
CA MET A 66 60.09 -1.23 -52.29
C MET A 66 60.96 -0.02 -51.84
N PRO A 67 62.27 -0.20 -51.55
CA PRO A 67 62.85 -0.21 -50.20
C PRO A 67 63.40 1.18 -49.76
N THR A 68 63.85 1.44 -48.53
CA THR A 68 64.62 0.64 -47.52
C THR A 68 64.26 1.05 -46.07
N GLY A 69 64.50 0.27 -44.99
CA GLY A 69 65.03 -1.11 -44.84
C GLY A 69 65.35 -1.49 -43.37
N LEU A 70 65.79 -2.76 -43.17
CA LEU A 70 66.33 -3.43 -41.94
C LEU A 70 65.42 -3.87 -40.76
N SER A 71 65.64 -5.15 -40.34
CA SER A 71 65.51 -5.82 -39.01
C SER A 71 64.20 -5.72 -38.19
N VAL A 72 63.45 -6.77 -37.79
CA VAL A 72 63.70 -8.22 -37.46
C VAL A 72 64.47 -8.46 -36.14
N PRO A 73 64.10 -9.41 -35.23
CA PRO A 73 62.86 -10.20 -35.03
C PRO A 73 62.04 -9.59 -33.84
N SER A 74 61.37 -10.22 -32.86
CA SER A 74 60.92 -11.59 -32.42
C SER A 74 59.74 -11.36 -31.44
N GLU A 75 58.65 -12.12 -31.29
CA GLU A 75 58.36 -13.57 -31.23
C GLU A 75 58.43 -14.18 -29.80
N GLY A 76 57.39 -14.93 -29.39
CA GLY A 76 57.27 -15.56 -28.06
C GLY A 76 56.22 -16.69 -28.03
N ALA A 77 56.46 -17.75 -27.23
CA ALA A 77 55.73 -19.02 -27.29
C ALA A 77 55.35 -19.63 -25.92
N LYS A 78 54.50 -20.68 -25.97
CA LYS A 78 53.94 -21.52 -24.87
C LYS A 78 55.00 -22.49 -24.25
N PRO A 79 54.71 -23.45 -23.32
CA PRO A 79 53.47 -23.80 -22.56
C PRO A 79 53.60 -24.23 -21.05
N ALA A 80 52.44 -24.34 -20.36
CA ALA A 80 52.00 -25.37 -19.36
C ALA A 80 52.67 -25.62 -17.96
N GLY A 81 51.84 -26.11 -17.00
CA GLY A 81 52.15 -26.52 -15.60
C GLY A 81 51.94 -25.41 -14.54
N GLY A 82 51.64 -25.62 -13.25
CA GLY A 82 51.19 -26.80 -12.47
C GLY A 82 51.80 -26.89 -11.04
N GLU A 83 51.11 -27.19 -9.92
CA GLU A 83 49.65 -27.33 -9.64
C GLU A 83 49.21 -26.85 -8.22
N ALA A 84 49.43 -27.60 -7.11
CA ALA A 84 48.89 -27.36 -5.74
C ALA A 84 49.99 -27.48 -4.63
N SER A 85 49.80 -27.25 -3.31
CA SER A 85 48.61 -27.23 -2.41
C SER A 85 48.84 -26.41 -1.11
N GLU A 86 47.75 -26.00 -0.42
CA GLU A 86 47.58 -25.82 1.06
C GLU A 86 48.50 -24.84 1.84
N SER A 87 48.16 -24.25 3.01
CA SER A 87 46.94 -24.22 3.88
C SER A 87 46.92 -22.91 4.71
N LEU A 88 45.75 -22.37 5.12
CA LEU A 88 45.65 -21.22 6.04
C LEU A 88 44.40 -21.27 6.95
N GLU A 89 44.57 -20.92 8.24
CA GLU A 89 43.50 -20.61 9.22
C GLU A 89 43.90 -19.40 10.09
N HIS A 90 42.89 -18.64 10.57
CA HIS A 90 42.68 -17.99 11.89
C HIS A 90 43.88 -17.50 12.77
N GLU A 91 43.85 -16.37 13.49
CA GLU A 91 42.82 -15.33 13.75
C GLU A 91 43.41 -14.04 14.44
N ALA A 92 42.56 -13.04 14.67
CA ALA A 92 42.45 -12.17 15.88
C ALA A 92 43.42 -10.99 16.19
N GLN A 93 42.80 -9.81 16.45
CA GLN A 93 43.12 -8.79 17.48
C GLN A 93 44.43 -7.94 17.35
N SER A 94 44.62 -6.75 17.94
CA SER A 94 43.74 -5.64 18.45
C SER A 94 44.60 -4.39 18.82
N ALA A 95 43.94 -3.27 19.21
CA ALA A 95 44.43 -2.14 20.04
C ALA A 95 45.19 -0.92 19.41
N SER A 96 44.43 0.18 19.24
CA SER A 96 44.66 1.60 19.65
C SER A 96 46.00 2.15 20.19
N VAL A 97 46.29 3.45 19.90
CA VAL A 97 46.88 4.57 20.73
C VAL A 97 47.61 5.58 19.78
N VAL A 98 47.70 6.93 19.86
CA VAL A 98 47.13 8.14 20.54
C VAL A 98 47.71 9.40 19.80
N THR A 99 47.20 10.61 20.10
CA THR A 99 47.47 12.00 19.60
C THR A 99 48.91 12.52 19.40
N LEU A 100 49.08 13.56 18.55
CA LEU A 100 49.55 14.98 18.77
C LEU A 100 49.55 15.72 17.38
N ASP A 101 49.17 16.99 17.17
CA ASP A 101 49.67 18.33 17.61
C ASP A 101 51.12 18.65 17.17
N ARG A 102 51.51 19.85 16.66
CA ARG A 102 50.81 21.14 16.37
C ARG A 102 51.66 22.10 15.49
N ASP A 103 51.09 23.25 15.06
CA ASP A 103 51.78 24.55 14.75
C ASP A 103 52.76 24.66 13.52
N GLU A 104 53.12 25.81 12.89
CA GLU A 104 52.68 27.23 13.02
C GLU A 104 52.96 28.15 11.78
N GLN A 105 52.43 29.39 11.84
CA GLN A 105 52.95 30.70 11.34
C GLN A 105 53.20 31.05 9.83
N SER A 106 52.16 31.67 9.27
CA SER A 106 52.10 32.85 8.38
C SER A 106 53.22 33.94 8.42
N ALA A 107 53.64 34.41 7.22
CA ALA A 107 54.06 35.80 6.88
C ALA A 107 53.76 36.05 5.37
N ARG A 108 53.06 37.12 4.92
CA ARG A 108 53.45 38.56 4.77
C ARG A 108 54.64 38.78 3.81
N THR A 109 54.65 39.71 2.84
CA THR A 109 53.86 40.97 2.65
C THR A 109 53.68 41.29 1.14
N ALA A 110 52.84 42.27 0.79
CA ALA A 110 52.58 42.73 -0.59
C ALA A 110 53.02 44.20 -0.83
N ALA A 111 53.21 44.59 -2.11
CA ALA A 111 53.03 45.96 -2.62
C ALA A 111 53.01 45.97 -4.18
N ASP A 112 52.17 46.85 -4.77
CA ASP A 112 52.09 47.33 -6.17
C ASP A 112 52.02 46.29 -7.34
N GLY A 113 51.42 46.55 -8.50
CA GLY A 113 50.74 47.75 -9.03
C GLY A 113 51.24 48.05 -10.47
N ALA A 114 50.44 48.26 -11.51
CA ALA A 114 48.97 48.25 -11.64
C ALA A 114 48.55 47.87 -13.09
N ALA A 115 47.23 47.92 -13.35
CA ALA A 115 46.50 47.62 -14.60
C ALA A 115 47.25 47.70 -15.96
N ASP A 116 47.09 46.65 -16.79
CA ASP A 116 46.13 46.67 -17.91
C ASP A 116 45.71 45.24 -18.33
N ASN A 117 44.91 45.10 -19.40
CA ASN A 117 44.30 43.89 -19.99
C ASN A 117 43.00 43.39 -19.35
N SER A 118 41.94 44.18 -19.48
CA SER A 118 40.57 43.63 -19.57
C SER A 118 40.29 43.10 -20.98
N ALA A 119 39.48 42.04 -21.09
CA ALA A 119 38.98 41.41 -22.34
C ALA A 119 39.91 40.43 -23.10
N SER A 120 40.22 39.28 -22.50
CA SER A 120 40.37 37.98 -23.22
C SER A 120 40.32 36.77 -22.28
N GLN A 121 39.25 36.64 -21.48
CA GLN A 121 38.97 35.41 -20.70
C GLN A 121 37.46 35.29 -20.41
N ALA A 122 36.70 34.88 -21.43
CA ALA A 122 35.25 34.67 -21.36
C ALA A 122 34.84 33.47 -22.25
N GLY A 123 35.45 32.31 -22.01
CA GLY A 123 35.27 31.16 -22.91
C GLY A 123 35.97 29.85 -22.53
N GLU A 124 36.33 29.60 -21.27
CA GLU A 124 37.01 28.34 -20.91
C GLU A 124 36.83 27.92 -19.42
N ASP A 125 35.59 27.98 -18.90
CA ASP A 125 35.31 27.56 -17.50
C ASP A 125 33.90 26.92 -17.32
N SER A 126 33.41 26.24 -18.36
CA SER A 126 32.04 25.70 -18.45
C SER A 126 31.96 24.18 -18.66
N GLN A 127 33.04 23.44 -18.37
CA GLN A 127 33.11 21.97 -18.57
C GLN A 127 33.72 21.22 -17.36
N SER A 128 33.19 21.47 -16.16
CA SER A 128 33.58 20.73 -14.94
C SER A 128 32.39 20.36 -14.02
N THR A 129 31.15 20.37 -14.54
CA THR A 129 30.00 19.75 -13.86
C THR A 129 30.19 18.24 -13.78
N ALA A 130 30.77 17.78 -12.66
CA ALA A 130 31.13 16.40 -12.42
C ALA A 130 29.95 15.44 -12.65
N SER A 131 30.13 14.50 -13.57
CA SER A 131 29.27 13.34 -13.74
C SER A 131 29.44 12.41 -12.54
N THR A 132 28.51 12.48 -11.58
CA THR A 132 28.46 11.55 -10.45
C THR A 132 28.42 10.13 -10.99
N SER A 133 29.38 9.28 -10.60
CA SER A 133 29.50 7.98 -11.26
C SER A 133 28.33 7.06 -10.88
N ASP A 134 27.96 6.16 -11.80
CA ASP A 134 26.91 5.16 -11.56
C ASP A 134 27.24 4.27 -10.34
N ASN A 135 28.54 4.12 -10.02
CA ASN A 135 29.04 3.46 -8.81
C ASN A 135 28.76 4.26 -7.52
N ASP A 136 28.84 5.60 -7.54
CA ASP A 136 28.55 6.42 -6.36
C ASP A 136 27.06 6.42 -6.02
N VAL A 137 26.19 6.39 -7.04
CA VAL A 137 24.76 6.18 -6.88
C VAL A 137 24.49 4.79 -6.28
N VAL A 138 25.00 3.71 -6.89
CA VAL A 138 24.81 2.34 -6.36
C VAL A 138 25.37 2.18 -4.94
N ARG A 139 26.55 2.74 -4.64
CA ARG A 139 27.18 2.67 -3.31
C ARG A 139 26.45 3.52 -2.27
N SER A 140 25.80 4.62 -2.66
CA SER A 140 24.97 5.41 -1.75
C SER A 140 23.62 4.76 -1.49
N THR A 141 22.90 4.30 -2.52
CA THR A 141 21.65 3.53 -2.40
C THR A 141 21.85 2.27 -1.55
N GLY A 142 22.91 1.49 -1.79
CA GLY A 142 23.20 0.29 -0.98
C GLY A 142 23.40 0.61 0.51
N SER A 143 24.07 1.72 0.83
CA SER A 143 24.24 2.16 2.22
C SER A 143 22.95 2.66 2.90
N MET A 144 21.92 3.02 2.11
CA MET A 144 20.60 3.40 2.62
C MET A 144 19.73 2.17 2.89
N ALA A 145 19.65 1.23 1.95
CA ALA A 145 18.90 -0.02 2.14
C ALA A 145 19.37 -0.82 3.37
N ILE A 146 20.69 -0.83 3.64
CA ILE A 146 21.26 -1.42 4.86
C ILE A 146 20.79 -0.65 6.11
N ALA A 147 20.88 0.68 6.10
CA ALA A 147 20.47 1.51 7.23
C ALA A 147 18.98 1.30 7.59
N THR A 148 18.10 1.20 6.59
CA THR A 148 16.68 1.00 6.84
C THR A 148 16.33 -0.43 7.22
N LEU A 149 17.06 -1.45 6.73
CA LEU A 149 16.94 -2.81 7.27
C LEU A 149 17.29 -2.84 8.77
N PHE A 150 18.40 -2.22 9.17
CA PHE A 150 18.75 -2.05 10.58
C PHE A 150 17.71 -1.21 11.34
N SER A 151 17.16 -0.15 10.76
CA SER A 151 16.09 0.67 11.36
C SER A 151 14.83 -0.16 11.66
N ARG A 152 14.40 -1.00 10.72
CA ARG A 152 13.23 -1.89 10.88
C ARG A 152 13.47 -2.98 11.92
N VAL A 153 14.63 -3.64 11.91
CA VAL A 153 14.98 -4.68 12.89
C VAL A 153 15.11 -4.09 14.30
N THR A 154 15.81 -2.97 14.45
CA THR A 154 15.93 -2.28 15.75
C THR A 154 14.61 -1.64 16.20
N GLY A 155 13.77 -1.19 15.28
CA GLY A 155 12.42 -0.68 15.58
C GLY A 155 11.48 -1.78 16.09
N PHE A 156 11.47 -2.94 15.43
CA PHE A 156 10.72 -4.10 15.91
C PHE A 156 11.23 -4.58 17.28
N LEU A 157 12.54 -4.72 17.44
CA LEU A 157 13.16 -5.12 18.71
C LEU A 157 12.84 -4.13 19.84
N ARG A 158 12.89 -2.82 19.57
CA ARG A 158 12.42 -1.76 20.50
C ARG A 158 10.99 -2.04 20.95
N THR A 159 10.06 -2.30 20.05
CA THR A 159 8.64 -2.44 20.40
C THR A 159 8.33 -3.73 21.16
N VAL A 160 9.03 -4.83 20.84
CA VAL A 160 9.01 -6.06 21.64
C VAL A 160 9.59 -5.82 23.03
N LEU A 161 10.71 -5.10 23.15
CA LEU A 161 11.31 -4.74 24.45
C LEU A 161 10.41 -3.83 25.29
N ILE A 162 9.69 -2.88 24.68
CA ILE A 162 8.69 -2.06 25.37
C ILE A 162 7.60 -2.96 25.98
N SER A 163 6.99 -3.84 25.18
CA SER A 163 5.93 -4.73 25.67
C SER A 163 6.42 -5.68 26.76
N THR A 164 7.56 -6.36 26.53
CA THR A 164 8.10 -7.38 27.44
C THR A 164 8.73 -6.83 28.73
N SER A 165 9.24 -5.59 28.72
CA SER A 165 9.85 -4.99 29.92
C SER A 165 8.88 -4.16 30.76
N LEU A 166 7.89 -3.49 30.16
CA LEU A 166 6.88 -2.73 30.92
C LEU A 166 5.63 -3.57 31.26
N GLY A 167 5.36 -4.67 30.54
CA GLY A 167 4.12 -5.43 30.69
C GLY A 167 2.90 -4.72 30.07
N GLY A 168 1.75 -5.38 30.01
CA GLY A 168 0.57 -4.92 29.25
C GLY A 168 0.13 -3.49 29.60
N ALA A 169 -0.23 -3.26 30.85
CA ALA A 169 -0.78 -1.99 31.35
C ALA A 169 0.15 -0.77 31.15
N ILE A 170 1.40 -0.90 31.60
CA ILE A 170 2.37 0.20 31.59
C ILE A 170 2.86 0.43 30.15
N ALA A 171 2.96 -0.61 29.31
CA ALA A 171 3.19 -0.45 27.88
C ALA A 171 2.02 0.27 27.19
N SER A 172 0.76 0.03 27.57
CA SER A 172 -0.39 0.80 27.06
C SER A 172 -0.32 2.28 27.45
N ALA A 173 -0.02 2.59 28.71
CA ALA A 173 0.14 3.96 29.18
C ALA A 173 1.29 4.68 28.46
N PHE A 174 2.46 4.04 28.40
CA PHE A 174 3.65 4.58 27.72
C PHE A 174 3.43 4.74 26.20
N ASN A 175 2.93 3.72 25.50
CA ASN A 175 2.74 3.78 24.05
C ASN A 175 1.63 4.75 23.65
N THR A 176 0.57 4.91 24.45
CA THR A 176 -0.45 5.95 24.22
C THR A 176 0.18 7.34 24.30
N ALA A 177 0.95 7.62 25.36
CA ALA A 177 1.65 8.90 25.53
C ALA A 177 2.72 9.14 24.44
N ASN A 178 3.48 8.11 24.05
CA ASN A 178 4.50 8.15 23.01
C ASN A 178 3.91 8.24 21.58
N THR A 179 2.62 7.96 21.42
CA THR A 179 1.92 8.10 20.13
C THR A 179 1.35 9.51 19.92
N LEU A 180 0.98 10.24 20.99
CA LEU A 180 0.48 11.62 20.91
C LEU A 180 1.35 12.58 20.06
N PRO A 181 2.70 12.60 20.17
CA PRO A 181 3.55 13.43 19.32
C PRO A 181 3.39 13.13 17.83
N ASN A 182 3.22 11.86 17.47
CA ASN A 182 3.14 11.38 16.10
C ASN A 182 1.81 11.79 15.45
N LEU A 183 0.69 11.62 16.17
CA LEU A 183 -0.64 12.04 15.68
C LEU A 183 -0.67 13.54 15.37
N ILE A 184 -0.08 14.37 16.25
CA ILE A 184 -0.02 15.82 16.09
C ILE A 184 0.89 16.21 14.93
N THR A 185 2.08 15.60 14.80
CA THR A 185 3.00 15.89 13.69
C THR A 185 2.49 15.38 12.34
N GLU A 186 1.73 14.28 12.28
CA GLU A 186 1.06 13.85 11.04
C GLU A 186 -0.01 14.87 10.58
N ILE A 187 -0.81 15.42 11.52
CA ILE A 187 -1.83 16.44 11.22
C ILE A 187 -1.19 17.76 10.77
N VAL A 188 -0.16 18.23 11.49
CA VAL A 188 0.45 19.56 11.28
C VAL A 188 1.44 19.58 10.12
N LEU A 189 2.13 18.45 9.85
CA LEU A 189 3.27 18.42 8.95
C LEU A 189 3.24 17.27 7.95
N GLY A 190 2.97 16.03 8.39
CA GLY A 190 3.33 14.79 7.68
C GLY A 190 3.03 14.76 6.18
N ALA A 191 1.75 14.91 5.80
CA ALA A 191 1.32 14.82 4.40
C ALA A 191 1.20 16.17 3.67
N VAL A 192 1.20 17.30 4.40
CA VAL A 192 1.27 18.65 3.80
C VAL A 192 2.69 18.96 3.35
N LEU A 193 3.67 18.78 4.24
CA LEU A 193 5.06 19.15 3.97
C LEU A 193 5.65 18.34 2.82
N THR A 194 5.49 17.01 2.84
CA THR A 194 6.08 16.11 1.84
C THR A 194 5.54 16.37 0.42
N SER A 195 4.22 16.53 0.26
CA SER A 195 3.59 16.73 -1.06
C SER A 195 3.70 18.15 -1.60
N LEU A 196 3.83 19.16 -0.73
CA LEU A 196 3.84 20.59 -1.09
C LEU A 196 5.26 21.17 -1.12
N VAL A 197 6.07 20.93 -0.08
CA VAL A 197 7.40 21.55 0.04
C VAL A 197 8.38 20.98 -0.96
N VAL A 198 8.52 19.65 -1.07
CA VAL A 198 9.61 19.06 -1.88
C VAL A 198 9.58 19.57 -3.33
N PRO A 199 8.43 19.64 -4.04
CA PRO A 199 8.41 20.18 -5.40
C PRO A 199 8.59 21.71 -5.45
N VAL A 200 8.01 22.47 -4.50
CA VAL A 200 8.20 23.93 -4.44
C VAL A 200 9.64 24.31 -4.10
N LEU A 201 10.33 23.49 -3.32
CA LEU A 201 11.74 23.65 -2.95
C LEU A 201 12.67 23.36 -4.13
N ILE A 202 12.44 22.26 -4.87
CA ILE A 202 13.15 21.99 -6.13
C ILE A 202 12.90 23.12 -7.14
N ARG A 203 11.71 23.71 -7.14
CA ARG A 203 11.36 24.85 -7.99
C ARG A 203 12.07 26.13 -7.58
N ALA A 204 12.07 26.48 -6.29
CA ALA A 204 12.82 27.62 -5.74
C ALA A 204 14.33 27.48 -6.02
N GLU A 205 14.89 26.27 -5.87
CA GLU A 205 16.29 25.98 -6.18
C GLU A 205 16.67 26.19 -7.66
N LYS A 206 15.71 26.05 -8.58
CA LYS A 206 15.91 26.24 -10.03
C LYS A 206 15.53 27.63 -10.55
N GLU A 207 14.57 28.30 -9.93
CA GLU A 207 14.01 29.59 -10.41
C GLU A 207 14.55 30.81 -9.65
N ASP A 208 14.87 30.70 -8.36
CA ASP A 208 15.23 31.86 -7.54
C ASP A 208 16.75 32.16 -7.64
N PRO A 209 17.18 33.43 -7.81
CA PRO A 209 18.60 33.77 -8.01
C PRO A 209 19.55 33.36 -6.88
N ASP A 210 19.04 33.12 -5.67
CA ASP A 210 19.79 32.64 -4.50
C ASP A 210 19.74 31.12 -4.32
N ARG A 211 19.28 30.37 -5.34
CA ARG A 211 19.00 28.93 -5.32
C ARG A 211 18.03 28.54 -4.18
N GLY A 212 17.06 29.40 -3.90
CA GLY A 212 15.99 29.18 -2.92
C GLY A 212 16.43 29.37 -1.46
N ALA A 213 17.59 29.97 -1.20
CA ALA A 213 18.12 30.10 0.17
C ALA A 213 17.20 30.92 1.09
N ALA A 214 16.60 32.01 0.61
CA ALA A 214 15.62 32.81 1.34
C ALA A 214 14.30 32.05 1.54
N PHE A 215 13.85 31.27 0.55
CA PHE A 215 12.67 30.40 0.66
C PHE A 215 12.88 29.33 1.76
N ILE A 216 14.01 28.63 1.75
CA ILE A 216 14.40 27.65 2.75
C ILE A 216 14.40 28.29 4.16
N ARG A 217 15.00 29.47 4.32
CA ARG A 217 15.03 30.18 5.62
C ARG A 217 13.65 30.58 6.11
N ARG A 218 12.78 31.11 5.24
CA ARG A 218 11.39 31.44 5.56
C ARG A 218 10.63 30.20 6.01
N LEU A 219 10.73 29.11 5.25
CA LEU A 219 10.10 27.84 5.55
C LEU A 219 10.56 27.27 6.89
N PHE A 220 11.87 27.23 7.17
CA PHE A 220 12.40 26.80 8.47
C PHE A 220 11.91 27.68 9.62
N THR A 221 11.85 29.00 9.43
CA THR A 221 11.41 29.93 10.48
C THR A 221 9.93 29.76 10.80
N LEU A 222 9.08 29.66 9.77
CA LEU A 222 7.64 29.42 9.92
C LEU A 222 7.35 28.04 10.50
N ALA A 223 8.02 26.99 10.03
CA ALA A 223 7.84 25.63 10.53
C ALA A 223 8.31 25.50 11.98
N ALA A 224 9.47 26.06 12.34
CA ALA A 224 9.96 26.05 13.72
C ALA A 224 9.04 26.85 14.67
N ALA A 225 8.52 28.00 14.23
CA ALA A 225 7.58 28.80 15.00
C ALA A 225 6.23 28.08 15.20
N LEU A 226 5.69 27.48 14.13
CA LEU A 226 4.44 26.70 14.17
C LEU A 226 4.59 25.45 15.05
N LEU A 227 5.65 24.66 14.83
CA LEU A 227 5.94 23.46 15.64
C LEU A 227 6.20 23.83 17.11
N GLY A 228 6.90 24.94 17.39
CA GLY A 228 7.10 25.43 18.75
C GLY A 228 5.78 25.81 19.43
N LEU A 229 4.93 26.58 18.75
CA LEU A 229 3.59 26.96 19.24
C LEU A 229 2.71 25.73 19.50
N VAL A 230 2.66 24.77 18.55
CA VAL A 230 1.93 23.52 18.69
C VAL A 230 2.48 22.66 19.83
N THR A 231 3.80 22.58 19.98
CA THR A 231 4.45 21.81 21.06
C THR A 231 4.10 22.40 22.43
N ILE A 232 4.19 23.73 22.60
CA ILE A 232 3.80 24.42 23.84
C ILE A 232 2.31 24.22 24.12
N GLY A 233 1.45 24.40 23.12
CA GLY A 233 0.01 24.18 23.24
C GLY A 233 -0.35 22.73 23.63
N ALA A 234 0.35 21.75 23.04
CA ALA A 234 0.17 20.34 23.36
C ALA A 234 0.64 20.00 24.78
N ILE A 235 1.78 20.53 25.23
CA ILE A 235 2.28 20.36 26.61
C ILE A 235 1.29 20.95 27.63
N ILE A 236 0.75 22.15 27.37
CA ILE A 236 -0.31 22.74 28.21
C ILE A 236 -1.57 21.86 28.20
N ALA A 237 -1.92 21.29 27.04
CA ALA A 237 -3.05 20.40 26.88
C ALA A 237 -2.78 18.92 27.26
N ALA A 238 -1.62 18.56 27.82
CA ALA A 238 -1.25 17.16 28.05
C ALA A 238 -2.28 16.34 28.86
N PRO A 239 -2.93 16.87 29.92
CA PRO A 239 -4.00 16.17 30.63
C PRO A 239 -5.28 16.00 29.79
N LEU A 240 -5.59 16.98 28.94
CA LEU A 240 -6.74 16.93 28.04
C LEU A 240 -6.50 15.89 26.94
N LEU A 241 -5.32 15.88 26.32
CA LEU A 241 -4.93 14.90 25.30
C LEU A 241 -4.95 13.47 25.84
N SER A 242 -4.43 13.26 27.06
CA SER A 242 -4.41 11.95 27.71
C SER A 242 -5.82 11.44 28.04
N ARG A 243 -6.69 12.29 28.61
CA ARG A 243 -8.11 11.98 28.85
C ARG A 243 -8.90 11.74 27.55
N LEU A 244 -8.54 12.43 26.47
CA LEU A 244 -9.19 12.27 25.16
C LEU A 244 -8.86 10.91 24.52
N MET A 245 -7.63 10.40 24.71
CA MET A 245 -7.20 9.09 24.22
C MET A 245 -7.77 7.91 25.04
N LEU A 246 -7.82 8.01 26.38
CA LEU A 246 -8.14 6.87 27.25
C LEU A 246 -9.57 6.90 27.85
N GLY A 247 -10.23 8.05 27.88
CA GLY A 247 -11.43 8.25 28.70
C GLY A 247 -11.10 8.47 30.18
N THR A 248 -12.11 8.75 31.00
CA THR A 248 -11.97 8.95 32.46
C THR A 248 -12.18 7.68 33.28
N GLU A 249 -13.04 6.77 32.82
CA GLU A 249 -13.23 5.44 33.43
C GLU A 249 -12.41 4.33 32.74
N GLY A 250 -11.38 4.69 31.97
CA GLY A 250 -10.48 3.72 31.34
C GLY A 250 -9.57 3.02 32.36
N LYS A 251 -9.36 1.71 32.20
CA LYS A 251 -8.50 0.88 33.06
C LYS A 251 -7.03 1.27 32.97
N VAL A 252 -6.58 1.80 31.82
CA VAL A 252 -5.21 2.29 31.65
C VAL A 252 -4.96 3.55 32.48
N ASN A 253 -3.90 3.52 33.28
CA ASN A 253 -3.51 4.61 34.19
C ASN A 253 -3.30 5.97 33.49
N ILE A 254 -4.31 6.82 33.57
CA ILE A 254 -4.35 8.15 32.94
C ILE A 254 -3.31 9.08 33.57
N VAL A 255 -3.02 8.95 34.86
CA VAL A 255 -2.05 9.80 35.57
C VAL A 255 -0.64 9.51 35.07
N GLN A 256 -0.24 8.24 35.03
CA GLN A 256 1.03 7.78 34.47
C GLN A 256 1.14 8.15 32.97
N THR A 257 0.08 7.95 32.19
CA THR A 257 0.01 8.39 30.78
C THR A 257 0.25 9.90 30.64
N THR A 258 -0.33 10.70 31.53
CA THR A 258 -0.15 12.16 31.54
C THR A 258 1.27 12.56 31.96
N SER A 259 1.85 11.90 32.97
CA SER A 259 3.25 12.08 33.39
C SER A 259 4.22 11.80 32.24
N PHE A 260 4.02 10.70 31.50
CA PHE A 260 4.77 10.42 30.27
C PHE A 260 4.53 11.48 29.20
N ALA A 261 3.27 11.88 28.95
CA ALA A 261 2.94 12.85 27.91
C ALA A 261 3.67 14.19 28.09
N TYR A 262 3.81 14.70 29.32
CA TYR A 262 4.59 15.93 29.59
C TYR A 262 6.05 15.85 29.12
N ILE A 263 6.68 14.67 29.16
CA ILE A 263 8.09 14.45 28.77
C ILE A 263 8.22 14.07 27.28
N LEU A 264 7.19 13.45 26.71
CA LEU A 264 7.18 12.95 25.32
C LEU A 264 6.62 13.98 24.31
N LEU A 265 5.69 14.85 24.69
CA LEU A 265 5.15 15.90 23.80
C LEU A 265 6.18 16.90 23.25
N PRO A 266 7.29 17.25 23.95
CA PRO A 266 8.42 17.97 23.35
C PRO A 266 8.97 17.36 22.05
N GLN A 267 8.78 16.05 21.80
CA GLN A 267 9.21 15.38 20.57
C GLN A 267 8.51 15.92 19.30
N ILE A 268 7.33 16.55 19.41
CA ILE A 268 6.60 17.16 18.26
C ILE A 268 7.54 18.08 17.46
N PHE A 269 8.24 18.98 18.16
CA PHE A 269 9.20 19.88 17.56
C PHE A 269 10.33 19.14 16.83
N PHE A 270 10.90 18.11 17.46
CA PHE A 270 12.05 17.38 16.92
C PHE A 270 11.67 16.45 15.76
N TYR A 271 10.54 15.73 15.81
CA TYR A 271 10.03 14.96 14.66
C TYR A 271 9.70 15.86 13.47
N GLY A 272 9.02 16.97 13.71
CA GLY A 272 8.66 17.92 12.65
C GLY A 272 9.90 18.57 12.01
N MET A 273 10.87 18.96 12.84
CA MET A 273 12.11 19.55 12.36
C MET A 273 13.01 18.52 11.65
N PHE A 274 13.07 17.27 12.13
CA PHE A 274 13.72 16.15 11.45
C PHE A 274 13.13 15.94 10.04
N SER A 275 11.80 15.91 9.93
CA SER A 275 11.09 15.74 8.65
C SER A 275 11.43 16.85 7.65
N LEU A 276 11.49 18.10 8.11
CA LEU A 276 11.87 19.25 7.26
C LEU A 276 13.37 19.24 6.89
N LEU A 277 14.25 18.92 7.83
CA LEU A 277 15.69 18.79 7.57
C LEU A 277 15.96 17.66 6.56
N MET A 278 15.27 16.52 6.66
CA MET A 278 15.35 15.44 5.67
C MET A 278 14.80 15.87 4.32
N ALA A 279 13.62 16.49 4.26
CA ALA A 279 13.03 16.97 3.00
C ALA A 279 13.97 17.92 2.23
N VAL A 280 14.71 18.77 2.95
CA VAL A 280 15.70 19.70 2.38
C VAL A 280 17.00 18.98 1.98
N LEU A 281 17.48 17.99 2.74
CA LEU A 281 18.63 17.17 2.33
C LEU A 281 18.32 16.30 1.10
N ASN A 282 17.07 15.84 0.97
CA ASN A 282 16.64 14.99 -0.14
C ASN A 282 16.62 15.74 -1.48
N THR A 283 16.29 17.05 -1.53
CA THR A 283 16.44 17.81 -2.81
C THR A 283 17.90 17.92 -3.21
N LYS A 284 18.81 18.05 -2.24
CA LYS A 284 20.27 18.03 -2.43
C LYS A 284 20.88 16.64 -2.67
N GLN A 285 20.07 15.58 -2.74
CA GLN A 285 20.49 14.17 -2.89
C GLN A 285 21.34 13.61 -1.72
N ILE A 286 21.27 14.22 -0.52
CA ILE A 286 22.07 13.83 0.66
C ILE A 286 21.27 12.89 1.56
N PHE A 287 20.97 11.69 1.07
CA PHE A 287 20.04 10.76 1.74
C PHE A 287 20.60 10.06 3.00
N LYS A 288 21.89 9.74 3.02
CA LYS A 288 22.51 8.87 4.05
C LYS A 288 22.21 9.27 5.51
N PRO A 289 22.29 10.56 5.92
CA PRO A 289 22.02 10.93 7.31
C PRO A 289 20.59 10.57 7.72
N GLY A 290 19.60 10.88 6.87
CA GLY A 290 18.18 10.66 7.15
C GLY A 290 17.86 9.19 7.41
N ALA A 291 18.47 8.27 6.67
CA ALA A 291 18.29 6.83 6.84
C ALA A 291 18.89 6.26 8.15
N TRP A 292 20.02 6.82 8.62
CA TRP A 292 20.69 6.36 9.85
C TRP A 292 20.12 6.95 11.13
N ALA A 293 19.45 8.09 11.07
CA ALA A 293 18.96 8.79 12.28
C ALA A 293 17.84 8.05 13.05
N PRO A 294 16.87 7.36 12.40
CA PRO A 294 15.94 6.46 13.09
C PRO A 294 16.64 5.27 13.77
N VAL A 295 17.71 4.74 13.19
CA VAL A 295 18.54 3.68 13.81
C VAL A 295 19.12 4.19 15.13
N ALA A 296 19.64 5.42 15.16
CA ALA A 296 20.17 6.05 16.37
C ALA A 296 19.09 6.22 17.46
N ASN A 297 17.88 6.68 17.10
CA ASN A 297 16.75 6.79 18.03
C ASN A 297 16.36 5.42 18.63
N ASN A 298 16.24 4.39 17.79
CA ASN A 298 15.90 3.04 18.24
C ASN A 298 17.00 2.44 19.12
N MET A 299 18.28 2.64 18.80
CA MET A 299 19.39 2.18 19.63
C MET A 299 19.45 2.90 20.99
N ILE A 300 19.23 4.21 21.03
CA ILE A 300 19.12 4.96 22.29
C ILE A 300 17.92 4.47 23.11
N THR A 301 16.76 4.26 22.48
CA THR A 301 15.58 3.72 23.17
C THR A 301 15.84 2.31 23.73
N ILE A 302 16.51 1.44 22.98
CA ILE A 302 16.90 0.09 23.44
C ILE A 302 17.86 0.19 24.63
N ALA A 303 18.86 1.06 24.59
CA ALA A 303 19.77 1.28 25.71
C ALA A 303 19.05 1.80 26.97
N VAL A 304 18.05 2.68 26.79
CA VAL A 304 17.19 3.20 27.87
C VAL A 304 16.32 2.10 28.48
N LEU A 305 15.76 1.20 27.65
CA LEU A 305 14.98 0.04 28.13
C LEU A 305 15.87 -0.97 28.87
N VAL A 306 17.10 -1.20 28.39
CA VAL A 306 18.09 -2.04 29.11
C VAL A 306 18.52 -1.40 30.44
N LEU A 307 18.67 -0.07 30.49
CA LEU A 307 18.96 0.63 31.75
C LEU A 307 17.77 0.61 32.72
N TYR A 308 16.53 0.69 32.22
CA TYR A 308 15.31 0.49 33.01
C TYR A 308 15.23 -0.94 33.59
N MET A 309 15.68 -1.97 32.84
CA MET A 309 15.80 -3.34 33.36
C MET A 309 16.89 -3.52 34.44
N LEU A 310 17.76 -2.52 34.66
CA LEU A 310 18.85 -2.55 35.65
C LEU A 310 18.60 -1.64 36.86
N LEU A 311 17.54 -0.82 36.84
CA LEU A 311 17.14 0.02 37.97
C LEU A 311 16.38 -0.80 39.02
N PRO A 312 16.72 -0.68 40.32
CA PRO A 312 15.94 -1.29 41.39
C PRO A 312 14.58 -0.60 41.57
N GLY A 313 13.57 -1.39 41.96
CA GLY A 313 12.18 -0.95 42.02
C GLY A 313 11.46 -1.10 40.68
N GLU A 314 10.13 -1.10 40.71
CA GLU A 314 9.28 -1.25 39.53
C GLU A 314 8.22 -0.13 39.49
N LEU A 315 7.72 0.18 38.30
CA LEU A 315 6.51 0.99 38.17
C LEU A 315 5.30 0.12 38.53
N ASP A 316 4.49 0.59 39.47
CA ASP A 316 3.18 0.00 39.75
C ASP A 316 2.19 0.40 38.63
N PRO A 317 1.44 -0.55 38.03
CA PRO A 317 0.44 -0.25 37.01
C PRO A 317 -0.68 0.68 37.50
N THR A 318 -1.09 0.53 38.77
CA THR A 318 -2.26 1.16 39.38
C THR A 318 -1.93 2.47 40.09
N ALA A 319 -0.71 2.61 40.63
CA ALA A 319 -0.34 3.78 41.41
C ALA A 319 -0.19 5.06 40.54
N PRO A 320 -0.53 6.25 41.04
CA PRO A 320 -0.36 7.51 40.32
C PRO A 320 1.11 7.95 40.28
N SER A 321 1.92 7.33 39.41
CA SER A 321 3.34 7.69 39.22
C SER A 321 3.49 9.11 38.65
N THR A 322 4.09 10.00 39.44
CA THR A 322 4.29 11.42 39.10
C THR A 322 5.46 11.65 38.13
N ILE A 323 5.57 12.85 37.56
CA ILE A 323 6.67 13.25 36.65
C ILE A 323 8.05 13.13 37.31
N THR A 324 8.13 13.20 38.64
CA THR A 324 9.39 13.09 39.41
C THR A 324 9.82 11.65 39.69
N ASP A 325 9.03 10.65 39.29
CA ASP A 325 9.38 9.24 39.44
C ASP A 325 10.63 8.88 38.60
N PRO A 326 11.65 8.18 39.16
CA PRO A 326 12.89 7.88 38.45
C PRO A 326 12.71 7.05 37.18
N HIS A 327 11.75 6.13 37.17
CA HIS A 327 11.48 5.23 36.05
C HIS A 327 10.69 5.97 34.96
N VAL A 328 9.71 6.80 35.33
CA VAL A 328 9.02 7.73 34.41
C VAL A 328 10.02 8.69 33.76
N LEU A 329 10.92 9.28 34.54
CA LEU A 329 11.97 10.17 34.07
C LEU A 329 12.91 9.46 33.09
N LEU A 330 13.41 8.27 33.41
CA LEU A 330 14.31 7.53 32.52
C LEU A 330 13.64 7.20 31.19
N LEU A 331 12.45 6.60 31.22
CA LEU A 331 11.73 6.19 30.02
C LEU A 331 11.35 7.42 29.16
N GLY A 332 10.80 8.45 29.78
CA GLY A 332 10.40 9.70 29.10
C GLY A 332 11.59 10.46 28.51
N LEU A 333 12.56 10.83 29.34
CA LEU A 333 13.72 11.63 28.90
C LEU A 333 14.62 10.84 27.97
N GLY A 334 14.81 9.54 28.22
CA GLY A 334 15.64 8.67 27.40
C GLY A 334 15.09 8.46 25.98
N THR A 335 13.78 8.25 25.84
CA THR A 335 13.17 8.14 24.50
C THR A 335 13.07 9.49 23.79
N THR A 336 12.75 10.59 24.50
CA THR A 336 12.83 11.95 23.94
C THR A 336 14.25 12.30 23.50
N LEU A 337 15.30 11.90 24.24
CA LEU A 337 16.70 12.06 23.84
C LEU A 337 17.01 11.32 22.53
N GLY A 338 16.43 10.14 22.30
CA GLY A 338 16.54 9.42 21.03
C GLY A 338 16.04 10.25 19.83
N VAL A 339 14.90 10.93 19.98
CA VAL A 339 14.32 11.82 18.95
C VAL A 339 15.14 13.10 18.79
N VAL A 340 15.63 13.68 19.88
CA VAL A 340 16.53 14.85 19.85
C VAL A 340 17.80 14.52 19.07
N VAL A 341 18.44 13.38 19.34
CA VAL A 341 19.63 12.93 18.60
C VAL A 341 19.32 12.68 17.11
N GLN A 342 18.19 12.04 16.79
CA GLN A 342 17.72 11.87 15.41
C GLN A 342 17.62 13.20 14.64
N ALA A 343 17.09 14.25 15.26
CA ALA A 343 17.06 15.59 14.66
C ALA A 343 18.45 16.24 14.57
N LEU A 344 19.27 16.16 15.62
CA LEU A 344 20.60 16.78 15.68
C LEU A 344 21.58 16.20 14.64
N ILE A 345 21.50 14.90 14.32
CA ILE A 345 22.34 14.25 13.29
C ILE A 345 22.17 14.89 11.90
N MET A 346 21.04 15.56 11.62
CA MET A 346 20.82 16.26 10.34
C MET A 346 21.58 17.60 10.23
N ILE A 347 21.99 18.20 11.35
CA ILE A 347 22.54 19.56 11.37
C ILE A 347 23.93 19.65 10.72
N PRO A 348 24.90 18.74 10.97
CA PRO A 348 26.21 18.81 10.29
C PRO A 348 26.12 18.65 8.76
N PRO A 349 25.33 17.72 8.18
CA PRO A 349 25.06 17.67 6.74
C PRO A 349 24.47 18.97 6.17
N ILE A 350 23.45 19.54 6.82
CA ILE A 350 22.82 20.80 6.40
C ILE A 350 23.84 21.96 6.37
N ARG A 351 24.72 22.06 7.38
CA ARG A 351 25.81 23.05 7.41
C ARG A 351 26.84 22.83 6.29
N ARG A 352 27.22 21.58 6.02
CA ARG A 352 28.14 21.22 4.91
C ARG A 352 27.55 21.53 3.53
N ALA A 353 26.22 21.43 3.38
CA ALA A 353 25.50 21.81 2.16
C ALA A 353 25.35 23.34 1.96
N GLY A 354 25.95 24.17 2.81
CA GLY A 354 25.88 25.64 2.73
C GLY A 354 24.52 26.23 3.16
N ILE A 355 23.59 25.41 3.64
CA ILE A 355 22.23 25.83 3.96
C ILE A 355 22.21 26.57 5.29
N SER A 356 22.03 27.89 5.25
CA SER A 356 21.99 28.71 6.45
C SER A 356 20.66 28.57 7.20
N LEU A 357 20.70 28.03 8.41
CA LEU A 357 19.55 27.95 9.34
C LEU A 357 19.30 29.29 10.10
N LYS A 358 19.70 30.43 9.53
CA LYS A 358 19.48 31.75 10.15
C LYS A 358 18.01 32.15 9.97
N PRO A 359 17.28 32.53 11.03
CA PRO A 359 15.88 32.94 10.91
C PRO A 359 15.64 34.03 9.85
N LEU A 360 14.46 33.98 9.23
CA LEU A 360 13.97 34.96 8.26
C LEU A 360 12.44 34.90 8.26
N TRP A 361 11.78 35.95 8.75
CA TRP A 361 10.32 36.01 8.75
C TRP A 361 9.76 36.39 7.37
N GLY A 362 8.55 35.92 7.08
CA GLY A 362 7.81 36.20 5.85
C GLY A 362 7.15 34.95 5.26
N ILE A 363 5.89 35.07 4.87
CA ILE A 363 5.13 34.00 4.19
C ILE A 363 5.30 34.17 2.69
N ASP A 364 5.69 33.10 2.00
CA ASP A 364 5.86 33.12 0.55
C ASP A 364 4.53 32.91 -0.19
N GLU A 365 4.32 33.60 -1.30
CA GLU A 365 3.08 33.47 -2.07
C GLU A 365 2.97 32.11 -2.75
N ARG A 366 4.10 31.47 -3.06
CA ARG A 366 4.15 30.09 -3.59
C ARG A 366 3.44 29.09 -2.67
N LEU A 367 3.43 29.32 -1.34
CA LEU A 367 2.71 28.45 -0.38
C LEU A 367 1.18 28.56 -0.49
N LYS A 368 0.64 29.74 -0.86
CA LYS A 368 -0.82 29.96 -0.94
C LYS A 368 -1.48 29.11 -2.03
N GLN A 369 -0.77 28.88 -3.13
CA GLN A 369 -1.28 28.21 -4.34
C GLN A 369 -1.70 26.74 -4.11
N PHE A 370 -1.15 26.08 -3.10
CA PHE A 370 -1.38 24.66 -2.80
C PHE A 370 -2.38 24.41 -1.65
N GLY A 371 -2.89 25.48 -1.02
CA GLY A 371 -3.71 25.39 0.20
C GLY A 371 -4.93 24.46 0.08
N GLY A 372 -5.64 24.49 -1.06
CA GLY A 372 -6.83 23.66 -1.27
C GLY A 372 -6.58 22.15 -1.29
N MET A 373 -5.38 21.70 -1.71
CA MET A 373 -4.99 20.29 -1.63
C MET A 373 -4.50 19.93 -0.21
N ALA A 374 -3.76 20.85 0.44
CA ALA A 374 -3.37 20.68 1.83
C ALA A 374 -4.60 20.51 2.75
N THR A 375 -5.69 21.25 2.53
CA THR A 375 -6.94 21.08 3.29
C THR A 375 -7.53 19.66 3.12
N ALA A 376 -7.63 19.13 1.90
CA ALA A 376 -8.16 17.79 1.66
C ALA A 376 -7.34 16.70 2.36
N ILE A 377 -6.02 16.89 2.39
CA ILE A 377 -5.04 16.02 3.07
C ILE A 377 -5.16 16.12 4.59
N ILE A 378 -5.22 17.33 5.16
CA ILE A 378 -5.42 17.54 6.61
C ILE A 378 -6.72 16.90 7.09
N VAL A 379 -7.81 17.04 6.33
CA VAL A 379 -9.11 16.41 6.65
C VAL A 379 -9.01 14.88 6.57
N TYR A 380 -8.32 14.34 5.56
CA TYR A 380 -8.06 12.89 5.44
C TYR A 380 -7.29 12.35 6.68
N VAL A 381 -6.22 13.04 7.11
CA VAL A 381 -5.45 12.63 8.29
C VAL A 381 -6.28 12.76 9.57
N ALA A 382 -6.99 13.88 9.77
CA ALA A 382 -7.82 14.11 10.95
C ALA A 382 -8.93 13.06 11.12
N ILE A 383 -9.56 12.62 10.02
CA ILE A 383 -10.55 11.52 10.03
C ILE A 383 -9.89 10.19 10.45
N SER A 384 -8.64 9.95 10.03
CA SER A 384 -7.88 8.77 10.49
C SER A 384 -7.60 8.84 12.00
N GLN A 385 -7.11 9.97 12.51
CA GLN A 385 -6.74 10.08 13.93
C GLN A 385 -7.96 10.06 14.87
N ILE A 386 -9.10 10.62 14.48
CA ILE A 386 -10.36 10.46 15.23
C ILE A 386 -10.76 8.97 15.28
N GLY A 387 -10.62 8.26 14.16
CA GLY A 387 -10.84 6.82 14.09
C GLY A 387 -9.86 6.01 14.94
N TYR A 388 -8.59 6.41 15.05
CA TYR A 388 -7.61 5.79 15.95
C TYR A 388 -8.00 6.03 17.41
N MET A 389 -8.14 7.29 17.81
CA MET A 389 -8.50 7.75 19.16
C MET A 389 -9.72 7.02 19.74
N ILE A 390 -10.80 6.90 18.97
CA ILE A 390 -12.01 6.18 19.42
C ILE A 390 -11.74 4.68 19.62
N THR A 391 -10.89 4.07 18.78
CA THR A 391 -10.52 2.64 18.91
C THR A 391 -9.66 2.44 20.16
N THR A 392 -8.66 3.29 20.40
CA THR A 392 -7.81 3.27 21.59
C THR A 392 -8.62 3.45 22.87
N ARG A 393 -9.60 4.36 22.87
CA ARG A 393 -10.48 4.60 24.02
C ARG A 393 -11.39 3.43 24.34
N ILE A 394 -11.92 2.73 23.33
CA ILE A 394 -12.72 1.52 23.54
C ILE A 394 -11.84 0.39 24.07
N ALA A 395 -10.62 0.25 23.55
CA ALA A 395 -9.64 -0.71 24.08
C ALA A 395 -9.31 -0.44 25.56
N SER A 396 -9.06 0.82 25.96
CA SER A 396 -8.70 1.16 27.34
C SER A 396 -9.86 1.07 28.34
N PHE A 397 -11.12 1.11 27.92
CA PHE A 397 -12.24 0.73 28.79
C PHE A 397 -12.32 -0.79 28.99
N ALA A 398 -12.04 -1.57 27.94
CA ALA A 398 -12.17 -3.02 27.98
C ALA A 398 -11.09 -3.69 28.83
N ASP A 399 -9.83 -3.31 28.64
CA ASP A 399 -8.67 -3.89 29.34
C ASP A 399 -7.46 -2.93 29.39
N GLU A 400 -6.56 -3.13 30.36
CA GLU A 400 -5.36 -2.30 30.51
C GLU A 400 -4.23 -2.65 29.52
N GLY A 401 -4.11 -3.92 29.10
CA GLY A 401 -3.18 -4.35 28.03
C GLY A 401 -3.70 -4.11 26.61
N ALA A 402 -5.02 -4.02 26.43
CA ALA A 402 -5.67 -3.93 25.12
C ALA A 402 -5.17 -2.81 24.20
N PRO A 403 -4.89 -1.56 24.63
CA PRO A 403 -4.31 -0.56 23.74
C PRO A 403 -2.92 -0.93 23.20
N ASN A 404 -2.04 -1.51 24.03
CA ASN A 404 -0.77 -2.04 23.55
C ASN A 404 -0.98 -3.20 22.57
N ILE A 405 -1.85 -4.16 22.90
CA ILE A 405 -2.18 -5.30 22.02
C ILE A 405 -2.75 -4.83 20.68
N TYR A 406 -3.60 -3.81 20.68
CA TYR A 406 -4.12 -3.18 19.45
C TYR A 406 -2.99 -2.57 18.61
N GLN A 407 -2.00 -1.93 19.23
CA GLN A 407 -0.85 -1.39 18.50
C GLN A 407 0.11 -2.48 17.99
N GLN A 408 0.34 -3.55 18.76
CA GLN A 408 1.24 -4.65 18.36
C GLN A 408 0.72 -5.47 17.19
N HIS A 409 -0.56 -5.90 17.19
CA HIS A 409 -1.07 -6.73 16.08
C HIS A 409 -1.04 -5.95 14.75
N TRP A 410 -1.31 -4.64 14.78
CA TRP A 410 -1.27 -3.79 13.60
C TRP A 410 0.15 -3.69 13.03
N LEU A 411 1.17 -3.56 13.88
CA LEU A 411 2.57 -3.57 13.47
C LEU A 411 2.97 -4.92 12.83
N LEU A 412 2.49 -6.04 13.37
CA LEU A 412 2.71 -7.37 12.78
C LEU A 412 2.04 -7.50 11.40
N LEU A 413 0.86 -6.90 11.19
CA LEU A 413 0.21 -6.80 9.86
C LEU A 413 0.94 -5.83 8.91
N GLN A 414 1.64 -4.82 9.43
CA GLN A 414 2.48 -3.94 8.60
C GLN A 414 3.71 -4.68 8.04
N VAL A 415 4.28 -5.68 8.74
CA VAL A 415 5.50 -6.40 8.30
C VAL A 415 5.39 -6.96 6.87
N PRO A 416 4.39 -7.78 6.50
CA PRO A 416 4.28 -8.32 5.14
C PRO A 416 3.95 -7.26 4.09
N TYR A 417 3.01 -6.36 4.39
CA TYR A 417 2.59 -5.33 3.46
C TYR A 417 3.73 -4.34 3.14
N GLY A 418 4.48 -3.93 4.17
CA GLY A 418 5.62 -3.03 4.07
C GLY A 418 6.84 -3.61 3.35
N ILE A 419 6.78 -4.87 2.91
CA ILE A 419 7.76 -5.55 2.06
C ILE A 419 7.16 -5.81 0.67
N ILE A 420 5.95 -6.36 0.58
CA ILE A 420 5.36 -6.91 -0.65
C ILE A 420 4.37 -5.94 -1.31
N GLY A 421 3.52 -5.29 -0.52
CA GLY A 421 2.53 -4.34 -1.03
C GLY A 421 3.20 -3.05 -1.48
N VAL A 422 4.13 -2.53 -0.69
CA VAL A 422 4.88 -1.29 -1.00
C VAL A 422 5.72 -1.44 -2.27
N THR A 423 6.52 -2.51 -2.40
CA THR A 423 7.37 -2.76 -3.60
C THR A 423 6.56 -2.82 -4.88
N LEU A 424 5.47 -3.56 -4.87
CA LEU A 424 4.60 -3.70 -6.03
C LEU A 424 3.90 -2.39 -6.38
N LEU A 425 3.54 -1.60 -5.35
CA LEU A 425 2.96 -0.27 -5.52
C LEU A 425 3.98 0.72 -6.10
N THR A 426 5.25 0.67 -5.69
CA THR A 426 6.33 1.52 -6.24
C THR A 426 6.72 1.12 -7.66
N ALA A 427 6.79 -0.18 -7.97
CA ALA A 427 7.08 -0.68 -9.32
C ALA A 427 6.01 -0.27 -10.35
N ILE A 428 4.74 -0.26 -9.94
CA ILE A 428 3.60 0.08 -10.82
C ILE A 428 3.36 1.58 -10.91
N MET A 429 3.72 2.38 -9.88
CA MET A 429 3.41 3.83 -9.83
C MET A 429 3.90 4.63 -11.07
N PRO A 430 5.11 4.43 -11.64
CA PRO A 430 5.54 5.19 -12.81
C PRO A 430 4.69 4.91 -14.05
N ARG A 431 4.32 3.64 -14.28
CA ARG A 431 3.41 3.22 -15.38
C ARG A 431 2.02 3.81 -15.17
N LEU A 432 1.47 3.62 -13.97
CA LEU A 432 0.14 4.08 -13.60
C LEU A 432 0.00 5.61 -13.73
N SER A 433 1.01 6.36 -13.28
CA SER A 433 1.05 7.82 -13.38
C SER A 433 1.19 8.30 -14.84
N ARG A 434 2.00 7.62 -15.66
CA ARG A 434 2.11 7.94 -17.09
C ARG A 434 0.79 7.69 -17.81
N ASN A 435 0.22 6.48 -17.68
CA ASN A 435 -1.02 6.10 -18.33
C ASN A 435 -2.21 6.98 -17.88
N ALA A 436 -2.26 7.39 -16.60
CA ALA A 436 -3.27 8.33 -16.08
C ALA A 436 -3.08 9.79 -16.50
N ALA A 437 -1.84 10.19 -16.85
CA ALA A 437 -1.50 11.51 -17.37
C ALA A 437 -1.77 11.61 -18.89
N ASP A 438 -1.48 10.55 -19.64
CA ASP A 438 -1.73 10.42 -21.08
C ASP A 438 -3.24 10.21 -21.36
N GLY A 439 -3.99 9.77 -20.35
CA GLY A 439 -5.45 9.59 -20.39
C GLY A 439 -5.91 8.20 -20.87
N ASP A 440 -5.00 7.23 -20.92
CA ASP A 440 -5.34 5.84 -21.26
C ASP A 440 -5.92 5.10 -20.05
N ASP A 441 -7.23 5.31 -19.85
CA ASP A 441 -8.00 4.61 -18.83
C ASP A 441 -8.00 3.08 -19.01
N LYS A 442 -7.74 2.54 -20.22
CA LYS A 442 -7.60 1.09 -20.44
C LYS A 442 -6.27 0.58 -19.90
N ALA A 443 -5.16 1.26 -20.18
CA ALA A 443 -3.85 0.89 -19.64
C ALA A 443 -3.81 1.05 -18.11
N VAL A 444 -4.44 2.08 -17.55
CA VAL A 444 -4.62 2.23 -16.09
C VAL A 444 -5.37 1.03 -15.49
N VAL A 445 -6.44 0.55 -16.14
CA VAL A 445 -7.16 -0.66 -15.68
C VAL A 445 -6.31 -1.92 -15.82
N ARG A 446 -5.53 -2.08 -16.89
CA ARG A 446 -4.62 -3.21 -17.07
C ARG A 446 -3.54 -3.25 -15.98
N ASP A 447 -2.90 -2.12 -15.69
CA ASP A 447 -1.91 -1.99 -14.61
C ASP A 447 -2.54 -2.28 -13.23
N LEU A 448 -3.78 -1.81 -12.99
CA LEU A 448 -4.53 -2.09 -11.77
C LEU A 448 -4.83 -3.59 -11.60
N ILE A 449 -5.21 -4.29 -12.66
CA ILE A 449 -5.49 -5.74 -12.64
C ILE A 449 -4.20 -6.51 -12.32
N ILE A 450 -3.10 -6.21 -13.02
CA ILE A 450 -1.79 -6.84 -12.80
C ILE A 450 -1.31 -6.61 -11.35
N GLY A 451 -1.40 -5.37 -10.85
CA GLY A 451 -1.06 -5.03 -9.47
C GLY A 451 -1.94 -5.77 -8.45
N SER A 452 -3.25 -5.86 -8.69
CA SER A 452 -4.17 -6.58 -7.80
C SER A 452 -3.85 -8.08 -7.75
N LYS A 453 -3.60 -8.70 -8.92
CA LYS A 453 -3.21 -10.12 -9.01
C LYS A 453 -1.91 -10.41 -8.26
N LEU A 454 -0.85 -9.67 -8.56
CA LEU A 454 0.47 -9.87 -7.93
C LEU A 454 0.42 -9.62 -6.41
N THR A 455 -0.36 -8.62 -5.96
CA THR A 455 -0.61 -8.37 -4.54
C THR A 455 -1.23 -9.59 -3.88
N TYR A 456 -2.26 -10.17 -4.50
CA TYR A 456 -3.03 -11.28 -3.94
C TYR A 456 -2.30 -12.63 -3.99
N ILE A 457 -1.52 -12.91 -5.04
CA ILE A 457 -0.65 -14.11 -5.09
C ILE A 457 0.30 -14.14 -3.88
N ALA A 458 0.82 -12.98 -3.49
CA ALA A 458 1.83 -12.88 -2.43
C ALA A 458 1.26 -12.67 -1.02
N LEU A 459 0.15 -11.93 -0.84
CA LEU A 459 -0.44 -11.68 0.48
C LEU A 459 -1.40 -12.78 0.96
N ILE A 460 -2.12 -13.49 0.08
CA ILE A 460 -3.06 -14.56 0.50
C ILE A 460 -2.35 -15.68 1.30
N PRO A 461 -1.16 -16.18 0.91
CA PRO A 461 -0.37 -17.08 1.74
C PRO A 461 -0.13 -16.57 3.17
N ILE A 462 0.20 -15.29 3.31
CA ILE A 462 0.60 -14.72 4.60
C ILE A 462 -0.63 -14.49 5.49
N VAL A 463 -1.77 -14.12 4.90
CA VAL A 463 -3.07 -14.11 5.59
C VAL A 463 -3.38 -15.50 6.17
N VAL A 464 -3.31 -16.55 5.36
CA VAL A 464 -3.61 -17.92 5.80
C VAL A 464 -2.64 -18.39 6.89
N PHE A 465 -1.35 -18.07 6.77
CA PHE A 465 -0.35 -18.39 7.80
C PHE A 465 -0.60 -17.64 9.11
N PHE A 466 -0.90 -16.34 9.06
CA PHE A 466 -1.21 -15.54 10.25
C PHE A 466 -2.55 -15.95 10.91
N THR A 467 -3.57 -16.32 10.13
CA THR A 467 -4.81 -16.87 10.69
C THR A 467 -4.55 -18.19 11.42
N ALA A 468 -3.76 -19.11 10.86
CA ALA A 468 -3.52 -20.42 11.46
C ALA A 468 -2.50 -20.42 12.62
N TYR A 469 -1.47 -19.58 12.56
CA TYR A 469 -0.37 -19.57 13.54
C TYR A 469 -0.28 -18.29 14.38
N GLY A 470 -1.24 -17.38 14.28
CA GLY A 470 -1.23 -16.07 14.97
C GLY A 470 -0.97 -16.18 16.48
N GLU A 471 -1.64 -17.09 17.17
CA GLU A 471 -1.42 -17.41 18.60
C GLU A 471 0.06 -17.75 18.90
N ARG A 472 0.63 -18.73 18.17
CA ARG A 472 2.02 -19.17 18.33
C ARG A 472 3.01 -18.05 17.99
N ILE A 473 2.68 -17.18 17.02
CA ILE A 473 3.46 -15.98 16.68
C ILE A 473 3.44 -14.98 17.84
N GLY A 474 2.27 -14.74 18.45
CA GLY A 474 2.12 -13.89 19.64
C GLY A 474 2.96 -14.40 20.82
N LEU A 475 2.79 -15.67 21.18
CA LEU A 475 3.57 -16.33 22.23
C LEU A 475 5.09 -16.29 21.94
N GLY A 476 5.51 -16.74 20.76
CA GLY A 476 6.93 -16.82 20.40
C GLY A 476 7.65 -15.47 20.36
N LEU A 477 6.96 -14.38 20.00
CA LEU A 477 7.54 -13.03 19.90
C LEU A 477 7.37 -12.17 21.17
N PHE A 478 6.31 -12.38 21.97
CA PHE A 478 5.97 -11.47 23.07
C PHE A 478 5.85 -12.11 24.45
N ALA A 479 5.72 -13.44 24.60
CA ALA A 479 5.68 -14.07 25.93
C ALA A 479 7.09 -14.12 26.56
N TYR A 480 7.53 -13.00 27.13
CA TYR A 480 8.81 -12.84 27.83
C TYR A 480 8.69 -11.82 28.97
N ARG A 481 9.38 -12.09 30.09
CA ARG A 481 9.50 -11.20 31.27
C ARG A 481 8.13 -10.78 31.84
N ARG A 482 7.75 -9.50 31.72
CA ARG A 482 6.52 -8.92 32.31
C ARG A 482 5.32 -8.93 31.35
N PHE A 483 5.50 -9.38 30.11
CA PHE A 483 4.38 -9.63 29.20
C PHE A 483 4.07 -11.12 29.24
N ASP A 484 2.93 -11.42 29.86
CA ASP A 484 2.50 -12.75 30.23
C ASP A 484 1.98 -13.56 29.03
N ALA A 485 1.74 -14.85 29.26
CA ALA A 485 1.29 -15.78 28.23
C ALA A 485 -0.16 -15.52 27.76
N GLU A 486 -1.03 -14.93 28.59
CA GLU A 486 -2.42 -14.63 28.24
C GLU A 486 -2.49 -13.38 27.35
N SER A 487 -1.83 -12.28 27.73
CA SER A 487 -1.64 -11.09 26.89
C SER A 487 -1.00 -11.43 25.54
N ALA A 488 -0.01 -12.32 25.52
CA ALA A 488 0.64 -12.80 24.29
C ALA A 488 -0.28 -13.71 23.45
N THR A 489 -1.14 -14.51 24.08
CA THR A 489 -2.18 -15.29 23.42
C THR A 489 -3.24 -14.37 22.80
N ILE A 490 -3.82 -13.43 23.56
CA ILE A 490 -4.81 -12.45 23.09
C ILE A 490 -4.24 -11.62 21.93
N LEU A 491 -2.97 -11.23 21.98
CA LEU A 491 -2.27 -10.59 20.86
C LEU A 491 -2.19 -11.48 19.62
N GLY A 492 -1.83 -12.75 19.77
CA GLY A 492 -1.78 -13.69 18.66
C GLY A 492 -3.15 -14.04 18.06
N TRP A 493 -4.19 -14.13 18.89
CA TRP A 493 -5.58 -14.27 18.45
C TRP A 493 -6.08 -13.00 17.74
N THR A 494 -5.72 -11.81 18.23
CA THR A 494 -6.00 -10.53 17.55
C THR A 494 -5.33 -10.49 16.18
N LEU A 495 -4.07 -10.94 16.06
CA LEU A 495 -3.38 -11.08 14.79
C LEU A 495 -4.09 -12.06 13.84
N SER A 496 -4.52 -13.22 14.35
CA SER A 496 -5.23 -14.24 13.55
C SER A 496 -6.55 -13.72 12.98
N PHE A 497 -7.40 -13.13 13.83
CA PHE A 497 -8.70 -12.58 13.44
C PHE A 497 -8.57 -11.32 12.56
N ALA A 498 -7.52 -10.52 12.74
CA ALA A 498 -7.25 -9.35 11.91
C ALA A 498 -6.46 -9.67 10.62
N ALA A 499 -5.92 -10.88 10.45
CA ALA A 499 -5.01 -11.24 9.35
C ALA A 499 -5.57 -10.89 7.96
N PHE A 500 -6.86 -11.11 7.73
CA PHE A 500 -7.51 -10.84 6.44
C PHE A 500 -7.40 -9.37 5.98
N THR A 501 -7.17 -8.43 6.91
CA THR A 501 -7.03 -6.98 6.66
C THR A 501 -5.99 -6.66 5.59
N LEU A 502 -4.93 -7.46 5.46
CA LEU A 502 -3.89 -7.31 4.44
C LEU A 502 -4.46 -7.15 3.01
N LEU A 503 -5.51 -7.92 2.67
CA LEU A 503 -6.08 -7.96 1.31
C LEU A 503 -6.85 -6.69 0.92
N PRO A 504 -7.85 -6.22 1.71
CA PRO A 504 -8.53 -4.96 1.41
C PRO A 504 -7.64 -3.74 1.67
N TYR A 505 -6.71 -3.78 2.65
CA TYR A 505 -5.76 -2.70 2.89
C TYR A 505 -4.90 -2.42 1.66
N ALA A 506 -4.29 -3.46 1.08
CA ALA A 506 -3.47 -3.31 -0.11
C ALA A 506 -4.28 -2.83 -1.34
N LEU A 507 -5.53 -3.30 -1.52
CA LEU A 507 -6.41 -2.76 -2.57
C LEU A 507 -6.76 -1.29 -2.33
N VAL A 508 -7.07 -0.89 -1.09
CA VAL A 508 -7.34 0.52 -0.76
C VAL A 508 -6.14 1.39 -1.18
N LEU A 509 -4.92 1.00 -0.82
CA LEU A 509 -3.74 1.80 -1.15
C LEU A 509 -3.44 1.84 -2.65
N LEU A 510 -3.71 0.76 -3.38
CA LEU A 510 -3.67 0.75 -4.84
C LEU A 510 -4.73 1.68 -5.46
N HIS A 511 -5.97 1.66 -4.95
CA HIS A 511 -7.02 2.60 -5.34
C HIS A 511 -6.65 4.07 -5.04
N LEU A 512 -6.04 4.35 -3.87
CA LEU A 512 -5.61 5.71 -3.51
C LEU A 512 -4.55 6.23 -4.49
N ARG A 513 -3.57 5.41 -4.90
CA ARG A 513 -2.58 5.82 -5.92
C ARG A 513 -3.23 6.20 -7.25
N VAL A 514 -4.27 5.49 -7.70
CA VAL A 514 -5.02 5.87 -8.93
C VAL A 514 -5.65 7.26 -8.79
N PHE A 515 -6.22 7.61 -7.63
CA PHE A 515 -6.81 8.94 -7.43
C PHE A 515 -5.75 10.05 -7.32
N TYR A 516 -4.65 9.82 -6.60
CA TYR A 516 -3.55 10.78 -6.53
C TYR A 516 -2.88 11.01 -7.90
N ALA A 517 -2.68 9.94 -8.70
CA ALA A 517 -2.18 10.04 -10.07
C ALA A 517 -3.13 10.75 -11.05
N ARG A 518 -4.41 10.93 -10.66
CA ARG A 518 -5.41 11.72 -11.40
C ARG A 518 -5.67 13.11 -10.79
N GLU A 519 -4.86 13.52 -9.81
CA GLU A 519 -4.93 14.79 -9.06
C GLU A 519 -6.26 14.98 -8.27
N GLU A 520 -6.95 13.89 -7.93
CA GLU A 520 -8.27 13.89 -7.27
C GLU A 520 -8.19 13.82 -5.73
N ALA A 521 -7.53 14.78 -5.08
CA ALA A 521 -7.20 14.72 -3.65
C ALA A 521 -8.39 14.48 -2.68
N TRP A 522 -9.62 14.87 -3.04
CA TRP A 522 -10.82 14.65 -2.22
C TRP A 522 -11.43 13.25 -2.34
N THR A 523 -11.19 12.50 -3.41
CA THR A 523 -11.75 11.14 -3.57
C THR A 523 -11.21 10.17 -2.50
N PRO A 524 -9.90 10.18 -2.17
CA PRO A 524 -9.33 9.51 -0.99
C PRO A 524 -10.02 9.86 0.34
N THR A 525 -10.38 11.13 0.56
CA THR A 525 -11.01 11.60 1.82
C THR A 525 -12.36 10.92 2.08
N PHE A 526 -13.13 10.61 1.03
CA PHE A 526 -14.37 9.84 1.16
C PHE A 526 -14.14 8.34 1.41
N ILE A 527 -13.01 7.79 0.94
CA ILE A 527 -12.64 6.39 1.18
C ILE A 527 -12.24 6.21 2.66
N ILE A 528 -11.37 7.08 3.21
CA ILE A 528 -11.00 7.01 4.64
C ILE A 528 -12.19 7.30 5.56
N ALA A 529 -13.11 8.19 5.17
CA ALA A 529 -14.36 8.40 5.90
C ALA A 529 -15.20 7.11 5.99
N GLY A 530 -15.34 6.37 4.88
CA GLY A 530 -16.02 5.07 4.86
C GLY A 530 -15.34 4.01 5.73
N ILE A 531 -14.00 3.95 5.70
CA ILE A 531 -13.19 3.07 6.55
C ILE A 531 -13.40 3.41 8.03
N THR A 532 -13.19 4.68 8.42
CA THR A 532 -13.31 5.15 9.80
C THR A 532 -14.72 4.97 10.36
N VAL A 533 -15.78 5.32 9.61
CA VAL A 533 -17.17 5.14 10.07
C VAL A 533 -17.49 3.67 10.29
N THR A 534 -17.12 2.80 9.33
CA THR A 534 -17.36 1.35 9.46
C THR A 534 -16.60 0.77 10.65
N LYS A 535 -15.33 1.17 10.83
CA LYS A 535 -14.52 0.75 11.98
C LYS A 535 -15.14 1.19 13.30
N ILE A 536 -15.49 2.48 13.44
CA ILE A 536 -16.08 3.02 14.68
C ILE A 536 -17.37 2.29 15.04
N VAL A 537 -18.28 2.06 14.08
CA VAL A 537 -19.54 1.36 14.34
C VAL A 537 -19.28 -0.06 14.86
N LEU A 538 -18.37 -0.81 14.23
CA LEU A 538 -18.03 -2.16 14.68
C LEU A 538 -17.25 -2.18 16.00
N SER A 539 -16.34 -1.24 16.23
CA SER A 539 -15.63 -1.10 17.51
C SER A 539 -16.57 -0.75 18.66
N VAL A 540 -17.61 0.06 18.43
CA VAL A 540 -18.63 0.37 19.46
C VAL A 540 -19.55 -0.82 19.76
N ILE A 541 -19.77 -1.71 18.77
CA ILE A 541 -20.53 -2.96 18.98
C ILE A 541 -19.67 -4.05 19.66
N ALA A 542 -18.34 -4.03 19.48
CA ALA A 542 -17.45 -5.09 19.98
C ALA A 542 -17.57 -5.41 21.49
N PRO A 543 -17.67 -4.43 22.42
CA PRO A 543 -17.93 -4.73 23.84
C PRO A 543 -19.23 -5.51 24.12
N LEU A 544 -20.24 -5.38 23.26
CA LEU A 544 -21.54 -6.06 23.39
C LEU A 544 -21.54 -7.48 22.79
N ALA A 545 -20.52 -7.82 22.00
CA ALA A 545 -20.41 -9.08 21.28
C ALA A 545 -19.27 -9.98 21.80
N ALA A 546 -18.36 -9.45 22.61
CA ALA A 546 -17.27 -10.22 23.22
C ALA A 546 -17.78 -11.08 24.39
N THR A 547 -17.16 -12.24 24.60
CA THR A 547 -17.43 -13.08 25.79
C THR A 547 -16.80 -12.54 27.08
N ASP A 548 -15.75 -11.73 26.95
CA ASP A 548 -14.93 -11.23 28.06
C ASP A 548 -14.34 -9.86 27.68
N PRO A 549 -14.26 -8.87 28.59
CA PRO A 549 -13.64 -7.57 28.33
C PRO A 549 -12.22 -7.65 27.76
N SER A 550 -11.39 -8.59 28.21
CA SER A 550 -10.03 -8.82 27.69
C SER A 550 -10.01 -9.16 26.18
N ARG A 551 -11.08 -9.79 25.67
CA ARG A 551 -11.19 -10.27 24.29
C ARG A 551 -11.73 -9.23 23.32
N VAL A 552 -12.25 -8.10 23.80
CA VAL A 552 -12.74 -6.99 22.98
C VAL A 552 -11.68 -6.50 21.98
N VAL A 553 -10.39 -6.56 22.34
CA VAL A 553 -9.29 -6.17 21.44
C VAL A 553 -9.20 -7.02 20.16
N ILE A 554 -9.56 -8.31 20.23
CA ILE A 554 -9.61 -9.23 19.09
C ILE A 554 -10.66 -8.74 18.08
N LEU A 555 -11.84 -8.35 18.58
CA LEU A 555 -12.93 -7.80 17.79
C LEU A 555 -12.59 -6.41 17.23
N LEU A 556 -11.82 -5.58 17.95
CA LEU A 556 -11.31 -4.30 17.46
C LEU A 556 -10.32 -4.47 16.29
N GLY A 557 -9.45 -5.47 16.35
CA GLY A 557 -8.57 -5.85 15.22
C GLY A 557 -9.38 -6.24 13.98
N ALA A 558 -10.40 -7.10 14.14
CA ALA A 558 -11.31 -7.47 13.06
C ALA A 558 -12.14 -6.28 12.53
N ALA A 559 -12.63 -5.40 13.41
CA ALA A 559 -13.38 -4.18 13.05
C ALA A 559 -12.55 -3.22 12.16
N ASN A 560 -11.26 -3.09 12.43
CA ASN A 560 -10.32 -2.36 11.58
C ASN A 560 -10.21 -3.01 10.18
N GLY A 561 -10.13 -4.34 10.12
CA GLY A 561 -10.17 -5.10 8.87
C GLY A 561 -11.44 -4.90 8.06
N PHE A 562 -12.61 -4.96 8.70
CA PHE A 562 -13.90 -4.67 8.06
C PHE A 562 -14.02 -3.21 7.62
N GLY A 563 -13.41 -2.27 8.35
CA GLY A 563 -13.21 -0.89 7.90
C GLY A 563 -12.51 -0.84 6.54
N PHE A 564 -11.37 -1.53 6.40
CA PHE A 564 -10.69 -1.60 5.11
C PHE A 564 -11.49 -2.35 4.03
N VAL A 565 -12.28 -3.39 4.36
CA VAL A 565 -13.21 -4.02 3.38
C VAL A 565 -14.21 -3.00 2.83
N ALA A 566 -14.84 -2.19 3.69
CA ALA A 566 -15.69 -1.09 3.25
C ALA A 566 -14.94 -0.09 2.36
N GLY A 567 -13.72 0.29 2.75
CA GLY A 567 -12.85 1.13 1.93
C GLY A 567 -12.51 0.55 0.55
N ALA A 568 -12.24 -0.76 0.48
CA ALA A 568 -11.94 -1.45 -0.77
C ALA A 568 -13.16 -1.51 -1.69
N ILE A 569 -14.35 -1.76 -1.14
CA ILE A 569 -15.63 -1.71 -1.87
C ILE A 569 -15.91 -0.30 -2.38
N ILE A 570 -15.84 0.72 -1.51
CA ILE A 570 -16.08 2.12 -1.88
C ILE A 570 -15.08 2.57 -2.96
N GLY A 571 -13.80 2.27 -2.79
CA GLY A 571 -12.75 2.51 -3.79
C GLY A 571 -13.05 1.83 -5.12
N ALA A 572 -13.33 0.51 -5.12
CA ALA A 572 -13.65 -0.23 -6.33
C ALA A 572 -14.92 0.30 -7.04
N MET A 573 -15.94 0.74 -6.30
CA MET A 573 -17.14 1.36 -6.87
C MET A 573 -16.85 2.74 -7.49
N LEU A 574 -16.00 3.55 -6.84
CA LEU A 574 -15.55 4.84 -7.37
C LEU A 574 -14.69 4.66 -8.64
N LEU A 575 -13.71 3.74 -8.64
CA LEU A 575 -12.92 3.41 -9.83
C LEU A 575 -13.79 2.85 -10.95
N ARG A 576 -14.69 1.88 -10.66
CA ARG A 576 -15.56 1.26 -11.67
C ARG A 576 -16.46 2.28 -12.37
N ARG A 577 -16.86 3.35 -11.66
CA ARG A 577 -17.62 4.47 -12.21
C ARG A 577 -16.80 5.39 -13.13
N LYS A 578 -15.48 5.50 -12.90
CA LYS A 578 -14.58 6.37 -13.67
C LYS A 578 -13.81 5.67 -14.79
N LEU A 579 -13.58 4.36 -14.68
CA LEU A 579 -12.72 3.58 -15.57
C LEU A 579 -13.43 2.37 -16.23
N GLY A 580 -14.68 2.07 -15.85
CA GLY A 580 -15.42 0.93 -16.38
C GLY A 580 -15.10 -0.40 -15.68
N ASN A 581 -14.90 -1.48 -16.44
CA ASN A 581 -14.77 -2.82 -15.89
C ASN A 581 -13.35 -3.12 -15.36
N LEU A 582 -13.17 -3.21 -14.04
CA LEU A 582 -11.88 -3.43 -13.37
C LEU A 582 -11.39 -4.90 -13.39
N GLY A 583 -11.73 -5.69 -14.41
CA GLY A 583 -11.23 -7.08 -14.57
C GLY A 583 -11.57 -8.07 -13.43
N GLY A 584 -12.56 -7.78 -12.57
CA GLY A 584 -12.73 -8.49 -11.29
C GLY A 584 -12.87 -10.03 -11.36
N ARG A 585 -13.39 -10.60 -12.46
CA ARG A 585 -13.42 -12.07 -12.68
C ARG A 585 -12.02 -12.69 -12.79
N GLU A 586 -11.08 -11.94 -13.36
CA GLU A 586 -9.72 -12.37 -13.66
C GLU A 586 -8.83 -12.32 -12.41
N VAL A 587 -8.99 -11.23 -11.63
CA VAL A 587 -8.41 -11.12 -10.28
C VAL A 587 -8.96 -12.25 -9.39
N LEU A 588 -10.28 -12.49 -9.40
CA LEU A 588 -10.90 -13.56 -8.61
C LEU A 588 -10.36 -14.95 -8.96
N LYS A 589 -10.21 -15.29 -10.25
CA LYS A 589 -9.59 -16.57 -10.68
C LYS A 589 -8.19 -16.74 -10.09
N THR A 590 -7.40 -15.67 -10.08
CA THR A 590 -6.03 -15.66 -9.54
C THR A 590 -6.05 -15.81 -8.02
N SER A 591 -6.91 -15.07 -7.32
CA SER A 591 -7.10 -15.18 -5.87
C SER A 591 -7.54 -16.59 -5.44
N THR A 592 -8.47 -17.22 -6.15
CA THR A 592 -8.91 -18.59 -5.85
C THR A 592 -7.76 -19.59 -5.97
N TRP A 593 -6.89 -19.47 -6.98
CA TRP A 593 -5.69 -20.31 -7.09
C TRP A 593 -4.70 -20.08 -5.95
N ALA A 594 -4.44 -18.83 -5.58
CA ALA A 594 -3.60 -18.49 -4.43
C ALA A 594 -4.19 -19.05 -3.11
N PHE A 595 -5.52 -19.00 -2.95
CA PHE A 595 -6.22 -19.54 -1.77
C PHE A 595 -6.15 -21.07 -1.71
N ILE A 596 -6.34 -21.77 -2.83
CA ILE A 596 -6.19 -23.24 -2.93
C ILE A 596 -4.74 -23.65 -2.65
N ALA A 597 -3.75 -22.95 -3.20
CA ALA A 597 -2.34 -23.22 -2.93
C ALA A 597 -1.99 -23.00 -1.45
N SER A 598 -2.53 -21.95 -0.84
CA SER A 598 -2.37 -21.66 0.60
C SER A 598 -3.08 -22.69 1.49
N GLY A 599 -4.24 -23.21 1.06
CA GLY A 599 -4.95 -24.30 1.71
C GLY A 599 -4.17 -25.62 1.69
N ALA A 600 -3.59 -25.98 0.54
CA ALA A 600 -2.69 -27.13 0.44
C ALA A 600 -1.41 -26.93 1.29
N GLY A 601 -0.85 -25.72 1.27
CA GLY A 601 0.29 -25.34 2.11
C GLY A 601 0.00 -25.46 3.60
N ILE A 602 -1.15 -24.97 4.08
CA ILE A 602 -1.47 -24.99 5.51
C ILE A 602 -1.79 -26.40 6.02
N LEU A 603 -2.40 -27.26 5.19
CA LEU A 603 -2.58 -28.67 5.53
C LEU A 603 -1.23 -29.41 5.70
N ALA A 604 -0.26 -29.16 4.82
CA ALA A 604 1.09 -29.69 4.97
C ALA A 604 1.83 -29.10 6.19
N ALA A 605 1.65 -27.80 6.44
CA ALA A 605 2.20 -27.12 7.61
C ALA A 605 1.67 -27.69 8.93
N LEU A 606 0.34 -27.88 9.05
CA LEU A 606 -0.31 -28.46 10.23
C LEU A 606 0.09 -29.93 10.43
N ALA A 607 0.18 -30.73 9.36
CA ALA A 607 0.65 -32.11 9.45
C ALA A 607 2.11 -32.19 9.94
N LEU A 608 2.99 -31.31 9.44
CA LEU A 608 4.36 -31.20 9.94
C LEU A 608 4.41 -30.71 11.39
N SER A 609 3.58 -29.72 11.75
CA SER A 609 3.53 -29.15 13.10
C SER A 609 3.07 -30.19 14.12
N TYR A 610 2.10 -31.03 13.78
CA TYR A 610 1.70 -32.19 14.58
C TYR A 610 2.86 -33.19 14.77
N VAL A 611 3.59 -33.53 13.70
CA VAL A 611 4.78 -34.42 13.80
C VAL A 611 5.87 -33.78 14.68
N LEU A 612 6.12 -32.48 14.54
CA LEU A 612 7.08 -31.74 15.35
C LEU A 612 6.69 -31.67 16.82
N ASP A 613 5.43 -31.42 17.16
CA ASP A 613 4.97 -31.43 18.56
C ASP A 613 5.02 -32.86 19.16
N GLN A 614 4.77 -33.93 18.39
CA GLN A 614 4.88 -35.32 18.86
C GLN A 614 6.34 -35.77 19.12
N PHE A 615 7.28 -35.48 18.22
CA PHE A 615 8.67 -35.97 18.33
C PHE A 615 9.63 -34.98 19.00
N MET A 616 9.33 -33.68 18.95
CA MET A 616 10.23 -32.59 19.40
C MET A 616 9.53 -31.57 20.30
N GLY A 617 8.22 -31.71 20.60
CA GLY A 617 7.47 -30.77 21.43
C GLY A 617 8.10 -30.51 22.80
N GLY A 618 8.65 -31.56 23.44
CA GLY A 618 9.38 -31.44 24.70
C GLY A 618 10.68 -30.61 24.61
N LEU A 619 11.34 -30.61 23.45
CA LEU A 619 12.51 -29.76 23.19
C LEU A 619 12.07 -28.31 22.93
N PHE A 620 11.00 -28.10 22.16
CA PHE A 620 10.47 -26.76 21.91
C PHE A 620 9.90 -26.12 23.18
N SER A 621 9.24 -26.88 24.07
CA SER A 621 8.78 -26.37 25.36
C SER A 621 9.94 -26.08 26.32
N ALA A 622 11.00 -26.90 26.33
CA ALA A 622 12.21 -26.64 27.11
C ALA A 622 12.97 -25.39 26.64
N LEU A 623 12.86 -25.03 25.36
CA LEU A 623 13.36 -23.78 24.77
C LEU A 623 12.36 -22.61 24.87
N GLY A 624 11.18 -22.83 25.47
CA GLY A 624 10.12 -21.84 25.65
C GLY A 624 9.74 -21.11 24.36
N SER A 625 9.52 -19.79 24.47
CA SER A 625 9.14 -18.91 23.36
C SER A 625 10.13 -18.94 22.18
N VAL A 626 11.43 -19.16 22.45
CA VAL A 626 12.44 -19.34 21.39
C VAL A 626 12.23 -20.67 20.64
N GLY A 627 11.87 -21.73 21.35
CA GLY A 627 11.48 -23.01 20.74
C GLY A 627 10.28 -22.87 19.80
N MET A 628 9.29 -22.06 20.19
CA MET A 628 8.14 -21.76 19.32
C MET A 628 8.54 -21.01 18.04
N LEU A 629 9.48 -20.07 18.11
CA LEU A 629 10.01 -19.40 16.92
C LEU A 629 10.75 -20.35 15.98
N VAL A 630 11.52 -21.31 16.51
CA VAL A 630 12.20 -22.34 15.70
C VAL A 630 11.18 -23.27 15.04
N HIS A 631 10.16 -23.72 15.77
CA HIS A 631 9.05 -24.51 15.23
C HIS A 631 8.35 -23.75 14.08
N LEU A 632 7.97 -22.48 14.31
CA LEU A 632 7.35 -21.62 13.29
C LEU A 632 8.23 -21.41 12.05
N ALA A 633 9.55 -21.27 12.21
CA ALA A 633 10.47 -21.13 11.08
C ALA A 633 10.52 -22.39 10.20
N ILE A 634 10.61 -23.58 10.81
CA ILE A 634 10.61 -24.87 10.09
C ILE A 634 9.30 -25.05 9.33
N VAL A 635 8.17 -24.81 9.99
CA VAL A 635 6.82 -24.95 9.41
C VAL A 635 6.57 -23.91 8.31
N GLY A 636 7.02 -22.66 8.50
CA GLY A 636 6.93 -21.60 7.50
C GLY A 636 7.72 -21.87 6.22
N VAL A 637 8.90 -22.50 6.31
CA VAL A 637 9.66 -22.92 5.13
C VAL A 637 8.90 -23.98 4.34
N VAL A 638 8.34 -25.00 4.99
CA VAL A 638 7.58 -26.06 4.30
C VAL A 638 6.26 -25.54 3.73
N PHE A 639 5.58 -24.63 4.42
CA PHE A 639 4.40 -23.91 3.94
C PHE A 639 4.69 -23.19 2.60
N LEU A 640 5.78 -22.41 2.54
CA LEU A 640 6.20 -21.70 1.32
C LEU A 640 6.60 -22.65 0.18
N LEU A 641 7.31 -23.74 0.48
CA LEU A 641 7.68 -24.75 -0.52
C LEU A 641 6.44 -25.43 -1.13
N CYS A 642 5.46 -25.79 -0.30
CA CYS A 642 4.21 -26.39 -0.78
C CYS A 642 3.40 -25.43 -1.66
N ILE A 643 3.30 -24.15 -1.26
CA ILE A 643 2.63 -23.11 -2.06
C ILE A 643 3.33 -22.91 -3.41
N GLY A 644 4.67 -22.81 -3.43
CA GLY A 644 5.44 -22.71 -4.66
C GLY A 644 5.20 -23.89 -5.61
N LEU A 645 5.17 -25.12 -5.07
CA LEU A 645 4.92 -26.33 -5.83
C LEU A 645 3.49 -26.39 -6.42
N VAL A 646 2.47 -25.97 -5.68
CA VAL A 646 1.08 -25.92 -6.18
C VAL A 646 0.89 -24.78 -7.19
N LEU A 647 1.39 -23.57 -6.91
CA LEU A 647 1.32 -22.45 -7.84
C LEU A 647 2.05 -22.75 -9.16
N SER A 648 3.17 -23.49 -9.13
CA SER A 648 3.88 -23.90 -10.36
C SER A 648 3.00 -24.71 -11.35
N ARG A 649 1.95 -25.38 -10.85
CA ARG A 649 0.99 -26.15 -11.66
C ARG A 649 -0.28 -25.37 -12.06
N SER A 650 -0.44 -24.13 -11.61
CA SER A 650 -1.63 -23.31 -11.90
C SER A 650 -1.73 -22.83 -13.36
N GLY A 651 -0.60 -22.79 -14.08
CA GLY A 651 -0.52 -22.25 -15.45
C GLY A 651 -0.79 -20.74 -15.57
N LEU A 652 -0.78 -20.00 -14.46
CA LEU A 652 -1.00 -18.55 -14.44
C LEU A 652 0.22 -17.81 -15.00
N GLU A 653 -0.02 -16.89 -15.94
CA GLU A 653 1.02 -16.06 -16.57
C GLU A 653 1.84 -15.26 -15.55
N GLU A 654 1.20 -14.78 -14.48
CA GLU A 654 1.87 -14.07 -13.40
C GLU A 654 2.88 -14.95 -12.65
N VAL A 655 2.53 -16.22 -12.42
CA VAL A 655 3.39 -17.18 -11.71
C VAL A 655 4.54 -17.64 -12.62
N VAL A 656 4.28 -17.80 -13.92
CA VAL A 656 5.30 -18.10 -14.94
C VAL A 656 6.31 -16.95 -15.03
N ASN A 657 5.83 -15.70 -15.11
CA ASN A 657 6.68 -14.51 -15.16
C ASN A 657 7.48 -14.31 -13.86
N LEU A 658 6.88 -14.57 -12.69
CA LEU A 658 7.60 -14.57 -11.41
C LEU A 658 8.66 -15.69 -11.35
N GLY A 659 8.37 -16.87 -11.92
CA GLY A 659 9.32 -17.97 -12.07
C GLY A 659 10.56 -17.58 -12.90
N TYR A 660 10.36 -16.89 -14.03
CA TYR A 660 11.47 -16.37 -14.84
C TYR A 660 12.32 -15.30 -14.12
N ALA A 661 11.71 -14.50 -13.23
CA ALA A 661 12.46 -13.58 -12.38
C ALA A 661 13.28 -14.32 -11.32
N LEU A 662 12.69 -15.32 -10.66
CA LEU A 662 13.35 -16.13 -9.62
C LEU A 662 14.47 -17.02 -10.16
N GLN A 663 14.39 -17.50 -11.40
CA GLN A 663 15.46 -18.23 -12.08
C GLN A 663 16.78 -17.43 -12.23
N ARG A 664 16.74 -16.09 -12.06
CA ARG A 664 17.94 -15.23 -12.06
C ARG A 664 18.73 -15.29 -10.76
N ILE A 665 18.18 -15.90 -9.70
CA ILE A 665 18.87 -16.12 -8.43
C ILE A 665 19.73 -17.39 -8.57
N PRO A 666 21.05 -17.35 -8.28
CA PRO A 666 21.91 -18.51 -8.41
C PRO A 666 21.42 -19.70 -7.56
N GLY A 667 21.29 -20.87 -8.19
CA GLY A 667 20.78 -22.10 -7.56
C GLY A 667 19.30 -22.42 -7.88
N MET A 668 18.44 -21.42 -8.05
CA MET A 668 16.99 -21.63 -8.32
C MET A 668 16.73 -22.36 -9.64
N SER A 669 17.62 -22.21 -10.62
CA SER A 669 17.56 -22.87 -11.94
C SER A 669 17.59 -24.39 -11.90
N ARG A 670 17.99 -25.03 -10.78
CA ARG A 670 17.93 -26.49 -10.60
C ARG A 670 16.53 -27.03 -10.27
N PHE A 671 15.61 -26.18 -9.79
CA PHE A 671 14.31 -26.61 -9.28
C PHE A 671 13.12 -26.17 -10.15
N ILE A 672 13.31 -25.20 -11.05
CA ILE A 672 12.26 -24.67 -11.92
C ILE A 672 12.77 -24.62 -13.36
N HIS A 673 12.07 -25.31 -14.27
CA HIS A 673 12.31 -25.27 -15.72
C HIS A 673 11.04 -24.81 -16.44
N MET A 674 11.16 -23.78 -17.28
CA MET A 674 10.06 -23.22 -18.08
C MET A 674 10.62 -22.74 -19.43
N ARG A 675 9.78 -22.69 -20.48
CA ARG A 675 10.19 -22.52 -21.88
C ARG A 675 9.91 -21.11 -22.38
N ALA A 676 10.97 -20.35 -22.64
CA ALA A 676 10.92 -18.90 -22.81
C ALA A 676 10.09 -18.41 -24.02
N PRO A 677 9.24 -17.37 -23.84
CA PRO A 677 8.66 -16.57 -24.93
C PRO A 677 9.59 -15.40 -25.34
N GLN A 678 9.11 -14.62 -26.30
CA GLN A 678 9.89 -13.62 -27.07
C GLN A 678 10.22 -12.34 -26.28
N LYS A 679 11.32 -11.67 -26.66
CA LYS A 679 11.74 -10.39 -26.07
C LYS A 679 10.83 -9.25 -26.54
N ASP A 680 10.07 -8.66 -25.62
CA ASP A 680 9.82 -7.23 -25.48
C ASP A 680 9.28 -6.94 -24.05
N ASP A 681 9.02 -5.67 -23.70
CA ASP A 681 8.33 -5.22 -22.48
C ASP A 681 8.93 -5.48 -21.07
N MET A 682 10.19 -5.90 -20.92
CA MET A 682 10.85 -6.02 -19.58
C MET A 682 12.26 -5.42 -19.44
N VAL A 683 12.35 -4.09 -19.27
CA VAL A 683 13.56 -3.40 -18.75
C VAL A 683 13.20 -2.28 -17.77
N PRO A 684 13.44 -2.44 -16.45
CA PRO A 684 13.55 -1.33 -15.51
C PRO A 684 14.99 -0.79 -15.48
N THR A 685 15.18 0.49 -15.77
CA THR A 685 16.50 1.15 -15.70
C THR A 685 17.02 1.21 -14.26
N ARG A 686 18.34 1.12 -14.06
CA ARG A 686 19.04 1.15 -12.76
C ARG A 686 18.58 2.29 -11.81
N GLN A 687 18.24 3.45 -12.38
CA GLN A 687 17.73 4.63 -11.64
C GLN A 687 16.31 4.46 -11.09
N ALA A 688 15.46 3.61 -11.69
CA ALA A 688 14.15 3.29 -11.12
C ALA A 688 14.33 2.60 -9.76
N ILE A 689 15.17 1.57 -9.71
CA ILE A 689 15.49 0.78 -8.52
C ILE A 689 16.10 1.65 -7.40
N ALA A 690 16.89 2.68 -7.75
CA ALA A 690 17.43 3.63 -6.78
C ALA A 690 16.34 4.48 -6.10
N ASN A 691 15.35 4.93 -6.85
CA ASN A 691 14.16 5.63 -6.32
C ASN A 691 13.18 4.67 -5.63
N GLU A 692 13.16 3.40 -6.03
CA GLU A 692 12.34 2.33 -5.46
C GLU A 692 12.81 1.97 -4.04
N ALA A 693 14.13 1.92 -3.81
CA ALA A 693 14.72 1.82 -2.47
C ALA A 693 14.38 3.05 -1.59
N LEU A 694 14.43 4.27 -2.14
CA LEU A 694 14.04 5.49 -1.42
C LEU A 694 12.55 5.50 -1.01
N ALA A 695 11.66 4.97 -1.85
CA ALA A 695 10.22 4.92 -1.59
C ALA A 695 9.79 3.78 -0.64
N PHE A 696 10.66 2.80 -0.43
CA PHE A 696 10.46 1.67 0.48
C PHE A 696 10.36 2.13 1.95
N ASP A 697 11.13 3.16 2.32
CA ASP A 697 11.65 3.27 3.69
C ASP A 697 10.65 3.80 4.73
N ASP A 698 9.98 4.94 4.47
CA ASP A 698 9.07 5.59 5.44
C ASP A 698 7.66 4.98 5.55
N THR A 699 7.20 4.25 4.52
CA THR A 699 5.80 3.80 4.38
C THR A 699 5.38 2.68 5.35
N PHE A 700 6.27 2.30 6.27
CA PHE A 700 6.03 1.23 7.23
C PHE A 700 5.12 1.67 8.39
N ASN A 701 5.48 2.77 9.06
CA ASN A 701 4.76 3.32 10.22
C ASN A 701 3.97 4.59 9.90
N ALA A 702 4.28 5.29 8.81
CA ALA A 702 3.60 6.53 8.43
C ALA A 702 2.29 6.26 7.67
N THR A 703 1.30 7.12 7.86
CA THR A 703 0.12 7.18 6.98
C THR A 703 0.59 7.31 5.51
N PRO A 704 0.09 6.48 4.58
CA PRO A 704 0.70 6.33 3.26
C PRO A 704 0.79 7.65 2.49
N ILE A 705 2.01 8.19 2.42
CA ILE A 705 2.32 9.51 1.87
C ILE A 705 1.82 9.57 0.42
N PRO A 706 1.03 10.60 0.04
CA PRO A 706 0.62 10.80 -1.35
C PRO A 706 1.82 10.80 -2.29
N ALA A 707 1.64 10.31 -3.52
CA ALA A 707 2.72 10.40 -4.51
C ALA A 707 3.03 11.89 -4.75
N PRO A 708 4.29 12.27 -5.08
CA PRO A 708 4.58 13.62 -5.52
C PRO A 708 3.73 13.93 -6.76
N MET A 709 2.66 14.71 -6.55
CA MET A 709 1.71 15.08 -7.61
C MET A 709 2.45 15.87 -8.70
N SER A 710 1.99 15.78 -9.96
CA SER A 710 2.78 16.27 -11.10
C SER A 710 2.98 17.80 -11.00
N ALA A 711 4.17 18.20 -10.60
CA ALA A 711 4.33 19.47 -9.92
C ALA A 711 4.33 20.67 -10.88
N GLY A 712 3.21 21.42 -10.90
CA GLY A 712 3.15 22.75 -11.49
C GLY A 712 2.88 22.82 -12.99
N ILE A 713 2.76 21.70 -13.70
CA ILE A 713 2.03 21.71 -14.98
C ILE A 713 0.54 21.73 -14.62
N VAL A 714 -0.08 22.91 -14.70
CA VAL A 714 -1.55 23.01 -14.65
C VAL A 714 -2.09 22.39 -15.94
N ARG A 715 -2.31 21.07 -15.90
CA ARG A 715 -2.91 20.28 -16.99
C ARG A 715 -4.38 20.64 -17.10
N GLY A 716 -4.66 21.81 -17.68
CA GLY A 716 -6.00 22.29 -17.99
C GLY A 716 -6.82 21.26 -18.77
N PRO A 717 -8.15 21.43 -18.83
CA PRO A 717 -9.15 20.37 -18.96
C PRO A 717 -8.75 19.18 -19.84
N ARG A 718 -8.89 17.96 -19.28
CA ARG A 718 -8.67 16.68 -19.97
C ARG A 718 -9.43 16.68 -21.30
N LEU A 719 -8.72 16.38 -22.39
CA LEU A 719 -9.31 16.14 -23.71
C LEU A 719 -10.08 14.80 -23.65
N VAL A 720 -11.41 14.86 -23.62
CA VAL A 720 -12.32 13.71 -23.57
C VAL A 720 -13.54 13.96 -24.45
N PRO A 721 -14.21 12.91 -24.99
CA PRO A 721 -15.44 13.07 -25.76
C PRO A 721 -16.51 13.90 -25.03
N GLY A 722 -17.12 14.82 -25.75
CA GLY A 722 -18.13 15.76 -25.23
C GLY A 722 -17.58 16.96 -24.46
N ALA A 723 -16.28 17.06 -24.19
CA ALA A 723 -15.64 18.22 -23.57
C ALA A 723 -15.64 19.45 -24.48
N GLN A 724 -15.49 20.63 -23.89
CA GLN A 724 -15.42 21.92 -24.58
C GLN A 724 -13.99 22.47 -24.54
N VAL A 725 -13.52 23.01 -25.67
CA VAL A 725 -12.14 23.48 -25.87
C VAL A 725 -12.15 24.80 -26.65
N SER A 726 -11.04 25.55 -26.59
CA SER A 726 -10.93 26.92 -27.16
C SER A 726 -12.08 27.82 -26.68
N ASP A 727 -12.19 27.99 -25.36
CA ASP A 727 -13.23 28.76 -24.65
C ASP A 727 -14.68 28.41 -25.03
N GLY A 728 -14.87 27.16 -25.49
CA GLY A 728 -16.17 26.61 -25.87
C GLY A 728 -16.48 26.68 -27.37
N ARG A 729 -15.58 27.22 -28.21
CA ARG A 729 -15.75 27.23 -29.68
C ARG A 729 -15.97 25.84 -30.25
N PHE A 730 -15.25 24.83 -29.75
CA PHE A 730 -15.40 23.45 -30.22
C PHE A 730 -15.83 22.49 -29.09
N ARG A 731 -16.57 21.45 -29.47
CA ARG A 731 -16.92 20.31 -28.62
C ARG A 731 -16.32 19.03 -29.20
N LEU A 732 -15.50 18.33 -28.43
CA LEU A 732 -14.85 17.08 -28.86
C LEU A 732 -15.88 15.97 -29.11
N LEU A 733 -15.70 15.17 -30.15
CA LEU A 733 -16.56 14.04 -30.53
C LEU A 733 -15.82 12.71 -30.33
N ALA A 734 -14.67 12.53 -31.00
CA ALA A 734 -13.87 11.30 -30.99
C ALA A 734 -12.38 11.59 -30.93
N ASP A 735 -11.63 10.73 -30.25
CA ASP A 735 -10.16 10.71 -30.26
C ASP A 735 -9.70 9.77 -31.38
N HIS A 736 -8.82 10.25 -32.26
CA HIS A 736 -8.26 9.46 -33.37
C HIS A 736 -6.78 9.11 -33.14
N GLY A 737 -6.21 9.44 -31.98
CA GLY A 737 -4.87 9.02 -31.57
C GLY A 737 -3.88 10.17 -31.37
N SER A 738 -2.61 9.82 -31.21
CA SER A 738 -1.56 10.78 -30.84
C SER A 738 -0.17 10.36 -31.32
N VAL A 739 0.71 11.35 -31.40
CA VAL A 739 2.17 11.22 -31.38
C VAL A 739 2.74 11.96 -30.18
N SER A 740 4.05 11.92 -29.96
CA SER A 740 4.72 12.46 -28.75
C SER A 740 4.43 13.94 -28.46
N THR A 741 4.12 14.74 -29.48
CA THR A 741 3.85 16.19 -29.36
C THR A 741 2.53 16.63 -29.99
N ALA A 742 1.67 15.71 -30.44
CA ALA A 742 0.37 16.08 -31.03
C ALA A 742 -0.74 15.04 -30.81
N ARG A 743 -2.00 15.48 -30.69
CA ARG A 743 -3.18 14.60 -30.51
C ARG A 743 -4.33 15.00 -31.44
N PHE A 744 -4.92 13.99 -32.08
CA PHE A 744 -5.87 14.10 -33.19
C PHE A 744 -7.31 13.86 -32.71
N TRP A 745 -8.21 14.80 -32.98
CA TRP A 745 -9.60 14.74 -32.52
C TRP A 745 -10.60 15.12 -33.61
N GLN A 746 -11.66 14.34 -33.77
CA GLN A 746 -12.89 14.81 -34.41
C GLN A 746 -13.63 15.70 -33.41
N ALA A 747 -14.07 16.88 -33.83
CA ALA A 747 -14.82 17.82 -33.01
C ALA A 747 -15.95 18.48 -33.81
N ARG A 748 -16.87 19.17 -33.11
CA ARG A 748 -17.89 20.03 -33.72
C ARG A 748 -17.76 21.46 -33.26
N GLU A 749 -17.74 22.39 -34.19
CA GLU A 749 -17.76 23.83 -33.92
C GLU A 749 -19.17 24.26 -33.47
N LYS A 750 -19.26 24.92 -32.31
CA LYS A 750 -20.55 25.20 -31.63
C LYS A 750 -21.41 26.24 -32.35
N THR A 751 -20.78 27.19 -33.02
CA THR A 751 -21.42 28.34 -33.67
C THR A 751 -21.95 27.99 -35.06
N THR A 752 -21.18 27.21 -35.82
CA THR A 752 -21.49 26.81 -37.20
C THR A 752 -22.18 25.45 -37.28
N GLY A 753 -22.00 24.59 -36.26
CA GLY A 753 -22.42 23.18 -36.30
C GLY A 753 -21.51 22.26 -37.13
N ARG A 754 -20.48 22.81 -37.79
CA ARG A 754 -19.55 22.11 -38.68
C ARG A 754 -18.69 21.11 -37.92
N GLU A 755 -18.41 19.96 -38.54
CA GLU A 755 -17.46 18.97 -38.03
C GLU A 755 -16.04 19.34 -38.49
N VAL A 756 -15.08 19.27 -37.57
CA VAL A 756 -13.69 19.69 -37.80
C VAL A 756 -12.71 18.67 -37.23
N ALA A 757 -11.58 18.51 -37.92
CA ALA A 757 -10.39 17.88 -37.38
C ALA A 757 -9.63 18.89 -36.50
N LEU A 758 -9.33 18.50 -35.26
CA LEU A 758 -8.50 19.28 -34.32
C LEU A 758 -7.18 18.54 -34.07
N ILE A 759 -6.07 19.26 -34.18
CA ILE A 759 -4.74 18.78 -33.80
C ILE A 759 -4.23 19.67 -32.67
N PHE A 760 -4.19 19.13 -31.45
CA PHE A 760 -3.57 19.79 -30.30
C PHE A 760 -2.08 19.51 -30.33
N VAL A 761 -1.23 20.53 -30.50
CA VAL A 761 0.23 20.41 -30.47
C VAL A 761 0.78 20.91 -29.13
N ASP A 762 1.58 20.10 -28.46
CA ASP A 762 2.28 20.44 -27.22
C ASP A 762 3.80 20.50 -27.48
N THR A 763 4.37 21.70 -27.31
CA THR A 763 5.79 22.01 -27.48
C THR A 763 6.52 22.19 -26.15
N SER A 764 5.91 21.79 -25.03
CA SER A 764 6.51 21.93 -23.69
C SER A 764 7.33 20.71 -23.23
N GLY A 765 7.26 19.57 -23.95
CA GLY A 765 7.86 18.30 -23.50
C GLY A 765 8.49 17.42 -24.59
N LYS A 766 9.79 17.59 -24.83
CA LYS A 766 10.65 16.61 -25.53
C LYS A 766 11.77 16.01 -24.61
N ALA A 767 11.57 16.01 -23.28
CA ALA A 767 12.51 15.39 -22.33
C ALA A 767 11.85 14.91 -21.01
N PRO A 768 12.22 13.73 -20.45
CA PRO A 768 11.72 13.26 -19.15
C PRO A 768 12.27 13.99 -17.91
N GLN A 769 13.29 14.84 -18.03
CA GLN A 769 14.03 15.40 -16.87
C GLN A 769 14.02 16.93 -16.75
N ALA A 770 13.61 17.66 -17.80
CA ALA A 770 13.39 19.10 -17.75
C ALA A 770 12.33 19.51 -18.80
N PRO A 771 11.30 20.30 -18.43
CA PRO A 771 10.43 20.92 -19.42
C PRO A 771 11.18 22.01 -20.18
N ALA A 772 10.76 22.30 -21.42
CA ALA A 772 11.31 23.43 -22.18
C ALA A 772 11.02 24.77 -21.48
N THR A 773 11.89 25.77 -21.65
CA THR A 773 11.57 27.12 -21.16
C THR A 773 10.36 27.68 -21.91
N PRO A 774 9.52 28.54 -21.30
CA PRO A 774 8.36 29.11 -21.99
C PRO A 774 8.70 29.81 -23.30
N ALA A 775 9.87 30.44 -23.39
CA ALA A 775 10.37 31.05 -24.61
C ALA A 775 10.72 30.01 -25.71
N ALA A 776 11.34 28.89 -25.34
CA ALA A 776 11.65 27.81 -26.29
C ALA A 776 10.37 27.10 -26.78
N ALA A 777 9.44 26.79 -25.87
CA ALA A 777 8.14 26.19 -26.22
C ALA A 777 7.31 27.09 -27.14
N ALA A 778 7.30 28.40 -26.88
CA ALA A 778 6.65 29.39 -27.75
C ALA A 778 7.37 29.53 -29.11
N GLY A 779 8.70 29.40 -29.16
CA GLY A 779 9.48 29.37 -30.40
C GLY A 779 9.14 28.17 -31.28
N GLU A 780 9.10 26.96 -30.72
CA GLU A 780 8.68 25.75 -31.45
C GLU A 780 7.20 25.84 -31.87
N ALA A 781 6.33 26.39 -31.03
CA ALA A 781 4.91 26.62 -31.37
C ALA A 781 4.74 27.61 -32.54
N ALA A 782 5.54 28.67 -32.57
CA ALA A 782 5.57 29.64 -33.67
C ALA A 782 6.12 29.01 -34.96
N GLU A 783 7.10 28.11 -34.89
CA GLU A 783 7.57 27.34 -36.04
C GLU A 783 6.49 26.40 -36.58
N VAL A 784 5.88 25.56 -35.74
CA VAL A 784 4.79 24.66 -36.15
C VAL A 784 3.65 25.46 -36.78
N SER A 785 3.32 26.62 -36.21
CA SER A 785 2.32 27.53 -36.78
C SER A 785 2.73 28.10 -38.14
N ARG A 786 3.99 28.48 -38.32
CA ARG A 786 4.55 28.97 -39.59
C ARG A 786 4.49 27.89 -40.68
N ARG A 787 4.98 26.68 -40.36
CA ARG A 787 5.07 25.55 -41.30
C ARG A 787 3.68 24.99 -41.66
N THR A 788 2.76 24.93 -40.70
CA THR A 788 1.38 24.50 -40.96
C THR A 788 0.58 25.51 -41.79
N ARG A 789 0.86 26.82 -41.67
CA ARG A 789 0.30 27.83 -42.60
C ARG A 789 0.89 27.74 -44.00
N ALA A 790 2.18 27.38 -44.15
CA ALA A 790 2.75 27.09 -45.46
C ALA A 790 2.07 25.87 -46.12
N LEU A 791 1.78 24.82 -45.34
CA LEU A 791 1.01 23.66 -45.80
C LEU A 791 -0.40 24.06 -46.26
N ALA A 792 -1.09 24.91 -45.50
CA ALA A 792 -2.42 25.43 -45.84
C ALA A 792 -2.44 26.17 -47.19
N ASN A 793 -1.38 26.91 -47.52
CA ASN A 793 -1.28 27.65 -48.78
C ASN A 793 -1.18 26.75 -50.03
N LEU A 794 -0.87 25.45 -49.89
CA LEU A 794 -0.81 24.52 -51.02
C LEU A 794 -2.19 24.24 -51.64
N ASN A 795 -3.29 24.38 -50.86
CA ASN A 795 -4.68 24.27 -51.31
C ASN A 795 -5.02 23.03 -52.19
N HIS A 796 -4.35 21.88 -51.97
CA HIS A 796 -4.56 20.69 -52.78
C HIS A 796 -5.70 19.79 -52.26
N PRO A 797 -6.53 19.17 -53.13
CA PRO A 797 -7.61 18.25 -52.74
C PRO A 797 -7.24 17.09 -51.79
N ALA A 798 -5.97 16.69 -51.71
CA ALA A 798 -5.51 15.59 -50.83
C ALA A 798 -5.12 16.06 -49.41
N ILE A 799 -5.39 17.33 -49.07
CA ILE A 799 -5.19 17.92 -47.75
C ILE A 799 -6.55 18.42 -47.24
N ALA A 800 -6.89 18.17 -45.97
CA ALA A 800 -8.11 18.70 -45.37
C ALA A 800 -8.19 20.25 -45.49
N PRO A 801 -9.29 20.82 -46.02
CA PRO A 801 -9.38 22.25 -46.30
C PRO A 801 -9.62 23.08 -45.03
N ASN A 802 -9.61 24.41 -45.20
CA ASN A 802 -9.88 25.42 -44.15
C ASN A 802 -8.96 25.30 -42.91
N ILE A 803 -7.66 25.12 -43.13
CA ILE A 803 -6.65 25.00 -42.07
C ILE A 803 -6.46 26.36 -41.34
N GLU A 804 -6.89 26.42 -40.09
CA GLU A 804 -6.71 27.54 -39.16
C GLU A 804 -5.73 27.14 -38.04
N VAL A 805 -4.80 28.02 -37.66
CA VAL A 805 -3.87 27.76 -36.54
C VAL A 805 -4.06 28.77 -35.41
N LEU A 806 -4.63 28.28 -34.31
CA LEU A 806 -4.92 29.00 -33.08
C LEU A 806 -3.81 28.83 -32.04
N SER A 807 -3.61 29.84 -31.19
CA SER A 807 -2.76 29.73 -29.99
C SER A 807 -3.40 28.81 -28.95
N TYR A 808 -2.65 27.86 -28.37
CA TYR A 808 -3.20 26.93 -27.37
C TYR A 808 -2.21 26.62 -26.24
N ARG A 809 -2.41 27.29 -25.09
CA ARG A 809 -1.55 27.16 -23.89
C ARG A 809 -0.07 27.45 -24.25
N ASN A 810 0.81 26.46 -24.10
CA ASN A 810 2.24 26.55 -24.42
C ASN A 810 2.55 26.22 -25.89
N GLY A 811 1.57 25.72 -26.65
CA GLY A 811 1.70 25.25 -28.03
C GLY A 811 0.63 25.87 -28.94
N CYS A 812 0.14 25.11 -29.91
CA CYS A 812 -0.90 25.55 -30.85
C CYS A 812 -1.99 24.49 -31.07
N LEU A 813 -3.15 24.96 -31.53
CA LEU A 813 -4.29 24.14 -31.94
C LEU A 813 -4.52 24.38 -33.43
N VAL A 814 -4.31 23.36 -34.24
CA VAL A 814 -4.68 23.39 -35.66
C VAL A 814 -6.12 22.89 -35.79
N VAL A 815 -6.89 23.56 -36.63
CA VAL A 815 -8.27 23.24 -37.00
C VAL A 815 -8.28 23.03 -38.51
N ALA A 816 -8.91 21.97 -39.00
CA ALA A 816 -9.21 21.77 -40.42
C ALA A 816 -10.63 21.19 -40.56
N ASP A 817 -11.20 21.18 -41.76
CA ASP A 817 -12.51 20.54 -41.96
C ASP A 817 -12.43 19.02 -41.83
N TRP A 818 -13.53 18.40 -41.37
CA TRP A 818 -13.60 16.96 -41.22
C TRP A 818 -13.67 16.24 -42.57
N VAL A 819 -12.84 15.20 -42.75
CA VAL A 819 -12.86 14.33 -43.93
C VAL A 819 -13.79 13.15 -43.67
N ALA A 820 -14.98 13.19 -44.29
CA ALA A 820 -15.92 12.08 -44.36
C ALA A 820 -15.31 10.87 -45.08
N GLY A 821 -15.68 9.65 -44.65
CA GLY A 821 -15.04 8.39 -45.05
C GLY A 821 -14.60 7.58 -43.82
N SER A 822 -13.55 6.76 -43.93
CA SER A 822 -13.09 5.85 -42.87
C SER A 822 -11.60 6.00 -42.50
N SER A 823 -11.21 5.50 -41.32
CA SER A 823 -9.81 5.44 -40.90
C SER A 823 -9.04 4.37 -41.68
N LEU A 824 -7.74 4.58 -41.93
CA LEU A 824 -6.91 3.60 -42.63
C LEU A 824 -6.92 2.22 -41.96
N ALA A 825 -6.95 2.18 -40.61
CA ALA A 825 -7.01 0.94 -39.84
C ALA A 825 -8.38 0.23 -39.92
N SER A 826 -9.45 0.97 -40.21
CA SER A 826 -10.78 0.41 -40.49
C SER A 826 -10.78 -0.27 -41.86
N VAL A 827 -10.28 0.44 -42.88
CA VAL A 827 -10.18 -0.08 -44.26
C VAL A 827 -9.24 -1.29 -44.34
N ALA A 828 -8.12 -1.28 -43.61
CA ALA A 828 -7.19 -2.41 -43.50
C ALA A 828 -7.76 -3.67 -42.80
N SER A 829 -8.95 -3.59 -42.18
CA SER A 829 -9.56 -4.73 -41.48
C SER A 829 -10.37 -5.67 -42.39
N GLU A 830 -10.64 -5.23 -43.62
CA GLU A 830 -11.32 -6.01 -44.67
C GLU A 830 -10.37 -6.22 -45.87
N PRO A 831 -10.58 -7.25 -46.73
CA PRO A 831 -9.71 -7.50 -47.87
C PRO A 831 -9.94 -6.48 -49.00
N VAL A 832 -8.98 -5.57 -49.19
CA VAL A 832 -9.02 -4.49 -50.19
C VAL A 832 -8.46 -4.95 -51.54
N ASN A 833 -9.02 -4.45 -52.65
CA ASN A 833 -8.43 -4.60 -53.99
C ASN A 833 -7.05 -3.88 -54.06
N PRO A 834 -5.93 -4.57 -54.34
CA PRO A 834 -4.59 -3.95 -54.29
C PRO A 834 -4.38 -2.80 -55.29
N TYR A 835 -5.04 -2.81 -56.45
CA TYR A 835 -4.99 -1.69 -57.40
C TYR A 835 -5.73 -0.47 -56.86
N ALA A 836 -6.95 -0.66 -56.35
CA ALA A 836 -7.74 0.41 -55.72
C ALA A 836 -6.97 1.04 -54.54
N ALA A 837 -6.27 0.23 -53.74
CA ALA A 837 -5.40 0.71 -52.67
C ALA A 837 -4.22 1.57 -53.18
N ALA A 838 -3.63 1.25 -54.34
CA ALA A 838 -2.56 2.05 -54.94
C ALA A 838 -3.07 3.38 -55.49
N TYR A 839 -4.13 3.36 -56.33
CA TYR A 839 -4.72 4.57 -56.90
C TYR A 839 -5.28 5.52 -55.82
N ALA A 840 -5.83 4.99 -54.72
CA ALA A 840 -6.25 5.79 -53.56
C ALA A 840 -5.13 6.67 -53.01
N PHE A 841 -3.88 6.18 -53.01
CA PHE A 841 -2.72 6.90 -52.50
C PHE A 841 -2.04 7.82 -53.52
N GLU A 842 -2.45 7.78 -54.80
CA GLU A 842 -1.85 8.60 -55.86
C GLU A 842 -1.89 10.11 -55.52
N PRO A 843 -3.04 10.75 -55.18
CA PRO A 843 -3.09 12.19 -54.96
C PRO A 843 -2.27 12.64 -53.74
N LEU A 844 -2.17 11.78 -52.72
CA LEU A 844 -1.36 12.04 -51.52
C LEU A 844 0.14 11.96 -51.84
N SER A 845 0.53 11.06 -52.74
CA SER A 845 1.92 10.95 -53.21
C SER A 845 2.32 12.13 -54.10
N GLN A 846 1.47 12.52 -55.06
CA GLN A 846 1.64 13.72 -55.88
C GLN A 846 1.75 15.00 -55.02
N VAL A 847 0.88 15.14 -54.00
CA VAL A 847 0.95 16.27 -53.06
C VAL A 847 2.27 16.32 -52.33
N ALA A 848 2.78 15.19 -51.83
CA ALA A 848 4.03 15.18 -51.09
C ALA A 848 5.23 15.59 -51.98
N GLN A 849 5.22 15.20 -53.27
CA GLN A 849 6.19 15.65 -54.28
C GLN A 849 6.06 17.16 -54.58
N PHE A 850 4.84 17.67 -54.77
CA PHE A 850 4.60 19.11 -54.95
C PHE A 850 5.05 19.92 -53.73
N ALA A 851 4.74 19.42 -52.52
CA ALA A 851 5.10 20.03 -51.25
C ALA A 851 6.63 20.04 -51.01
N GLN A 852 7.38 19.06 -51.55
CA GLN A 852 8.84 19.09 -51.59
C GLN A 852 9.37 20.31 -52.38
N SER A 853 8.77 20.60 -53.55
CA SER A 853 9.13 21.76 -54.38
C SER A 853 8.82 23.09 -53.69
N ALA A 854 7.78 23.12 -52.86
CA ALA A 854 7.43 24.23 -51.97
C ALA A 854 8.18 24.22 -50.61
N HIS A 855 9.20 23.37 -50.47
CA HIS A 855 10.03 23.20 -49.25
C HIS A 855 9.23 23.01 -47.95
N THR A 856 8.03 22.44 -48.04
CA THR A 856 7.06 22.34 -46.95
C THR A 856 6.62 20.89 -46.78
N PRO A 857 7.20 20.12 -45.84
CA PRO A 857 6.77 18.73 -45.61
C PRO A 857 5.32 18.67 -45.09
N LEU A 858 4.65 17.54 -45.32
CA LEU A 858 3.26 17.30 -44.93
C LEU A 858 3.12 17.01 -43.42
N GLY A 859 4.14 16.41 -42.82
CA GLY A 859 4.11 16.02 -41.40
C GLY A 859 3.38 14.71 -41.13
N ILE A 860 3.47 13.74 -42.03
CA ILE A 860 2.90 12.41 -41.87
C ILE A 860 3.83 11.58 -40.97
N ASP A 861 3.52 11.57 -39.67
CA ASP A 861 4.25 10.83 -38.62
C ASP A 861 3.47 9.62 -38.07
N ASN A 862 2.20 9.47 -38.44
CA ASN A 862 1.29 8.44 -37.92
C ASN A 862 0.19 8.14 -38.96
N HIS A 863 -0.16 6.87 -39.14
CA HIS A 863 -1.23 6.42 -40.03
C HIS A 863 -2.58 7.09 -39.72
N ALA A 864 -2.84 7.43 -38.46
CA ALA A 864 -4.06 8.09 -38.01
C ALA A 864 -4.29 9.48 -38.63
N ARG A 865 -3.25 10.11 -39.22
CA ARG A 865 -3.38 11.37 -39.96
C ARG A 865 -4.04 11.21 -41.33
N ILE A 866 -4.10 9.99 -41.87
CA ILE A 866 -4.64 9.65 -43.18
C ILE A 866 -6.03 9.02 -42.99
N ARG A 867 -7.00 9.50 -43.76
CA ARG A 867 -8.32 8.85 -43.93
C ARG A 867 -8.52 8.54 -45.41
N ILE A 868 -9.22 7.45 -45.71
CA ILE A 868 -9.76 7.23 -47.06
C ILE A 868 -11.13 7.91 -47.08
N ASN A 869 -11.35 8.82 -48.03
CA ASN A 869 -12.60 9.55 -48.14
C ASN A 869 -13.70 8.71 -48.81
N THR A 870 -14.93 9.25 -48.89
CA THR A 870 -16.07 8.59 -49.55
C THR A 870 -15.87 8.35 -51.06
N ASP A 871 -14.93 9.05 -51.69
CA ASP A 871 -14.58 8.90 -53.10
C ASP A 871 -13.45 7.87 -53.31
N GLY A 872 -13.01 7.21 -52.23
CA GLY A 872 -11.96 6.19 -52.22
C GLY A 872 -10.53 6.72 -52.20
N MET A 873 -10.31 8.02 -51.99
CA MET A 873 -8.99 8.66 -52.08
C MET A 873 -8.37 8.90 -50.68
N ALA A 874 -7.05 8.76 -50.56
CA ALA A 874 -6.31 8.99 -49.33
C ALA A 874 -6.05 10.49 -49.10
N ILE A 875 -6.60 11.03 -48.00
CA ILE A 875 -6.53 12.45 -47.65
C ILE A 875 -5.75 12.64 -46.34
N LEU A 876 -4.90 13.67 -46.27
CA LEU A 876 -4.31 14.17 -45.03
C LEU A 876 -5.39 14.88 -44.19
N ALA A 877 -6.12 14.08 -43.40
CA ALA A 877 -7.23 14.52 -42.56
C ALA A 877 -6.81 15.30 -41.29
N PHE A 878 -5.58 15.07 -40.80
CA PHE A 878 -5.02 15.80 -39.65
C PHE A 878 -3.72 16.55 -40.01
N PRO A 879 -3.82 17.64 -40.78
CA PRO A 879 -2.66 18.42 -41.22
C PRO A 879 -2.06 19.23 -40.05
N ALA A 880 -0.79 18.99 -39.74
CA ALA A 880 0.01 19.80 -38.80
C ALA A 880 1.49 19.45 -38.96
N VAL A 881 2.30 20.42 -39.38
CA VAL A 881 3.73 20.23 -39.70
C VAL A 881 4.57 20.46 -38.46
N LEU A 882 5.08 19.38 -37.87
CA LEU A 882 5.90 19.43 -36.66
C LEU A 882 7.34 19.88 -36.96
N SER A 883 8.06 20.29 -35.92
CA SER A 883 9.46 20.74 -36.01
C SER A 883 10.38 19.69 -36.64
N ASP A 884 10.21 18.41 -36.30
CA ASP A 884 10.99 17.30 -36.85
C ASP A 884 10.38 16.61 -38.08
N SER A 885 9.34 17.16 -38.70
CA SER A 885 8.80 16.67 -39.99
C SER A 885 9.81 16.89 -41.14
N SER A 886 9.98 15.89 -42.00
CA SER A 886 10.86 15.94 -43.19
C SER A 886 10.27 15.16 -44.36
N TYR A 887 10.62 15.54 -45.59
CA TYR A 887 10.10 14.93 -46.83
C TYR A 887 10.35 13.42 -46.91
N GLU A 888 11.57 12.96 -46.59
CA GLU A 888 11.88 11.52 -46.52
C GLU A 888 10.97 10.76 -45.55
N ARG A 889 10.57 11.39 -44.43
CA ARG A 889 9.66 10.79 -43.47
C ARG A 889 8.26 10.70 -44.06
N ASP A 890 7.76 11.77 -44.68
CA ASP A 890 6.44 11.78 -45.33
C ASP A 890 6.34 10.69 -46.41
N MET A 891 7.33 10.61 -47.29
CA MET A 891 7.45 9.55 -48.32
C MET A 891 7.46 8.14 -47.72
N ARG A 892 8.28 7.91 -46.69
CA ARG A 892 8.38 6.62 -46.00
C ARG A 892 7.07 6.26 -45.29
N SER A 893 6.39 7.23 -44.70
CA SER A 893 5.07 7.06 -44.06
C SER A 893 3.97 6.75 -45.08
N ILE A 894 3.97 7.41 -46.24
CA ILE A 894 3.03 7.12 -47.35
C ILE A 894 3.19 5.67 -47.83
N ARG A 895 4.43 5.23 -48.13
CA ARG A 895 4.72 3.83 -48.50
C ARG A 895 4.32 2.83 -47.41
N THR A 896 4.53 3.19 -46.15
CA THR A 896 4.15 2.35 -44.99
C THR A 896 2.63 2.26 -44.85
N ALA A 897 1.90 3.36 -45.05
CA ALA A 897 0.45 3.40 -45.01
C ALA A 897 -0.19 2.58 -46.15
N LEU A 898 0.31 2.72 -47.38
CA LEU A 898 -0.07 1.88 -48.53
C LEU A 898 0.17 0.39 -48.22
N GLY A 899 1.31 0.05 -47.61
CA GLY A 899 1.64 -1.29 -47.12
C GLY A 899 0.75 -1.84 -46.00
N THR A 900 -0.16 -1.05 -45.42
CA THR A 900 -1.20 -1.59 -44.51
C THR A 900 -2.46 -2.06 -45.22
N LEU A 901 -2.67 -1.67 -46.49
CA LEU A 901 -3.82 -2.11 -47.31
C LEU A 901 -3.48 -3.28 -48.25
N ILE A 902 -2.20 -3.46 -48.60
CA ILE A 902 -1.74 -4.48 -49.55
C ILE A 902 -1.38 -5.77 -48.80
N GLN A 903 -2.12 -6.86 -49.07
CA GLN A 903 -1.77 -8.20 -48.63
C GLN A 903 -0.70 -8.80 -49.57
N VAL A 904 0.56 -8.77 -49.13
CA VAL A 904 1.74 -9.16 -49.93
C VAL A 904 1.66 -10.58 -50.50
N ASP A 905 1.07 -11.53 -49.77
CA ASP A 905 0.93 -12.93 -50.20
C ASP A 905 -0.07 -13.14 -51.35
N THR A 906 -0.91 -12.15 -51.65
CA THR A 906 -2.01 -12.24 -52.64
C THR A 906 -2.01 -11.12 -53.69
N ALA A 907 -1.14 -10.12 -53.55
CA ALA A 907 -1.10 -8.97 -54.45
C ALA A 907 -0.31 -9.25 -55.74
N PRO A 908 -0.68 -8.63 -56.89
CA PRO A 908 0.10 -8.68 -58.12
C PRO A 908 1.54 -8.19 -57.91
N GLN A 909 2.49 -8.73 -58.66
CA GLN A 909 3.92 -8.36 -58.52
C GLN A 909 4.18 -6.87 -58.77
N GLU A 910 3.44 -6.26 -59.69
CA GLU A 910 3.47 -4.81 -59.99
C GLU A 910 3.13 -3.97 -58.76
N ILE A 911 2.04 -4.31 -58.07
CA ILE A 911 1.59 -3.61 -56.85
C ILE A 911 2.52 -3.92 -55.66
N THR A 912 3.03 -5.15 -55.54
CA THR A 912 4.00 -5.52 -54.51
C THR A 912 5.33 -4.78 -54.70
N ALA A 913 5.74 -4.47 -55.94
CA ALA A 913 6.95 -3.71 -56.22
C ALA A 913 6.91 -2.29 -55.61
N LEU A 914 5.74 -1.64 -55.55
CA LEU A 914 5.55 -0.30 -54.94
C LEU A 914 6.02 -0.24 -53.47
N LEU A 915 5.96 -1.36 -52.75
CA LEU A 915 6.42 -1.46 -51.37
C LEU A 915 7.94 -1.53 -51.24
N HIS A 916 8.64 -1.89 -52.32
CA HIS A 916 10.09 -2.08 -52.40
C HIS A 916 10.82 -0.97 -53.18
N VAL A 917 10.12 -0.22 -54.04
CA VAL A 917 10.62 0.99 -54.70
C VAL A 917 11.07 2.02 -53.66
N ASP A 918 12.09 2.81 -54.00
CA ASP A 918 12.62 3.81 -53.10
C ASP A 918 11.59 4.90 -52.82
N ALA A 919 11.51 5.37 -51.57
CA ALA A 919 10.30 6.05 -51.10
C ALA A 919 10.00 7.35 -51.86
N THR A 920 11.01 7.99 -52.45
CA THR A 920 10.94 9.21 -53.26
C THR A 920 10.51 8.98 -54.71
N GLU A 921 10.61 7.75 -55.21
CA GLU A 921 10.21 7.37 -56.58
C GLU A 921 8.75 6.89 -56.63
N LEU A 922 8.17 6.54 -55.47
CA LEU A 922 6.79 6.07 -55.30
C LEU A 922 5.72 6.89 -56.08
N PRO A 923 5.73 8.24 -56.14
CA PRO A 923 4.72 8.98 -56.91
C PRO A 923 4.74 8.65 -58.41
N HIS A 924 5.93 8.47 -58.99
CA HIS A 924 6.07 8.05 -60.40
C HIS A 924 5.68 6.57 -60.55
N ALA A 925 6.12 5.70 -59.63
CA ALA A 925 5.80 4.28 -59.68
C ALA A 925 4.30 3.97 -59.55
N ILE A 926 3.51 4.83 -58.88
CA ILE A 926 2.04 4.73 -58.87
C ILE A 926 1.45 5.26 -60.19
N ALA A 927 1.99 6.35 -60.74
CA ALA A 927 1.52 6.92 -62.02
C ALA A 927 1.87 6.06 -63.25
N ASP A 928 2.95 5.25 -63.18
CA ASP A 928 3.36 4.30 -64.21
C ASP A 928 2.59 2.96 -64.15
N LEU A 929 1.60 2.81 -63.25
CA LEU A 929 0.74 1.62 -63.21
C LEU A 929 -0.14 1.55 -64.48
N PRO A 930 -0.29 0.36 -65.09
CA PRO A 930 -1.05 0.22 -66.33
C PRO A 930 -2.54 0.52 -66.13
N ASP A 931 -3.13 1.31 -67.03
CA ASP A 931 -4.58 1.53 -67.15
C ASP A 931 -5.31 0.19 -67.41
N ALA A 932 -5.67 -0.53 -66.34
CA ALA A 932 -6.35 -1.81 -66.43
C ALA A 932 -7.84 -1.57 -66.76
N PRO A 933 -8.32 -1.93 -67.98
CA PRO A 933 -9.63 -1.49 -68.49
C PRO A 933 -10.84 -2.18 -67.83
N SER A 934 -10.60 -2.98 -66.78
CA SER A 934 -11.62 -3.60 -65.93
C SER A 934 -11.50 -3.20 -64.44
N VAL A 935 -10.67 -2.19 -64.12
CA VAL A 935 -10.42 -1.72 -62.74
C VAL A 935 -10.91 -0.28 -62.54
N ALA A 936 -11.15 0.47 -63.62
CA ALA A 936 -11.60 1.87 -63.58
C ALA A 936 -13.03 2.10 -63.00
N GLU A 937 -13.75 1.06 -62.60
CA GLU A 937 -15.01 1.16 -61.83
C GLU A 937 -14.82 0.84 -60.33
N ASP A 938 -13.68 0.25 -59.95
CA ASP A 938 -13.36 -0.27 -58.61
C ASP A 938 -12.60 0.78 -57.77
N HIS A 939 -13.21 1.97 -57.59
CA HIS A 939 -12.75 2.91 -56.55
C HIS A 939 -12.88 2.26 -55.16
N LEU A 940 -12.09 2.73 -54.20
CA LEU A 940 -12.08 2.18 -52.83
C LEU A 940 -13.40 2.54 -52.12
N VAL A 941 -14.43 1.70 -52.25
CA VAL A 941 -15.79 1.96 -51.72
C VAL A 941 -15.75 1.98 -50.19
N VAL A 942 -15.85 3.19 -49.62
CA VAL A 942 -15.73 3.43 -48.19
C VAL A 942 -16.99 4.13 -47.67
N GLU A 943 -17.76 3.42 -46.84
CA GLU A 943 -18.84 4.06 -46.08
C GLU A 943 -18.28 5.10 -45.10
N GLU A 944 -19.06 6.15 -44.84
CA GLU A 944 -18.71 7.17 -43.85
C GLU A 944 -18.81 6.59 -42.42
N GLU A 945 -17.72 6.62 -41.68
CA GLU A 945 -17.70 6.26 -40.25
C GLU A 945 -18.70 7.13 -39.47
N ALA A 946 -19.86 6.56 -39.14
CA ALA A 946 -20.98 7.28 -38.56
C ALA A 946 -20.57 8.04 -37.27
N THR A 947 -20.43 9.37 -37.37
CA THR A 947 -19.89 10.23 -36.31
C THR A 947 -20.46 9.86 -34.94
N PRO A 948 -19.62 9.44 -33.96
CA PRO A 948 -20.09 8.91 -32.69
C PRO A 948 -20.78 10.01 -31.89
N ARG A 949 -22.12 9.97 -31.87
CA ARG A 949 -22.94 10.99 -31.20
C ARG A 949 -22.55 11.09 -29.72
N PRO A 950 -21.96 12.21 -29.25
CA PRO A 950 -21.60 12.36 -27.86
C PRO A 950 -22.88 12.36 -27.04
N ARG A 951 -23.04 11.37 -26.16
CA ARG A 951 -24.16 11.34 -25.21
C ARG A 951 -24.11 12.63 -24.39
N ASN A 952 -25.26 13.22 -24.08
CA ASN A 952 -25.31 14.49 -23.33
C ASN A 952 -24.82 14.36 -21.87
N THR A 953 -24.55 13.14 -21.40
CA THR A 953 -23.69 12.90 -20.24
C THR A 953 -22.28 13.47 -20.49
N PRO A 954 -21.72 14.32 -19.62
CA PRO A 954 -20.31 14.68 -19.74
C PRO A 954 -19.42 13.43 -19.59
N GLY A 955 -18.13 13.55 -19.95
CA GLY A 955 -17.19 12.42 -20.07
C GLY A 955 -17.12 11.45 -18.88
N PHE A 956 -16.53 10.27 -19.13
CA PHE A 956 -16.46 9.16 -18.18
C PHE A 956 -16.03 9.63 -16.78
N GLY A 957 -16.84 9.31 -15.75
CA GLY A 957 -16.62 9.74 -14.37
C GLY A 957 -17.19 11.10 -13.94
N SER A 958 -17.85 11.87 -14.82
CA SER A 958 -18.39 13.21 -14.52
C SER A 958 -19.64 13.24 -13.64
N ALA A 959 -20.44 12.16 -13.63
CA ALA A 959 -21.71 12.16 -12.92
C ALA A 959 -21.50 12.14 -11.40
N GLY A 960 -22.05 13.13 -10.68
CA GLY A 960 -22.14 13.08 -9.21
C GLY A 960 -23.03 11.93 -8.74
N PHE A 961 -22.88 11.46 -7.49
CA PHE A 961 -23.90 10.58 -6.90
C PHE A 961 -25.15 11.39 -6.55
N SER A 962 -26.31 10.98 -7.07
CA SER A 962 -27.58 11.41 -6.50
C SER A 962 -27.65 10.97 -5.03
N ASN A 963 -28.43 11.66 -4.20
CA ASN A 963 -28.52 11.32 -2.78
C ASN A 963 -29.01 9.86 -2.59
N ILE A 964 -29.90 9.40 -3.47
CA ILE A 964 -30.36 8.01 -3.57
C ILE A 964 -29.19 7.05 -3.83
N SER A 965 -28.31 7.35 -4.80
CA SER A 965 -27.13 6.50 -5.06
C SER A 965 -26.15 6.45 -3.89
N ARG A 966 -26.02 7.53 -3.11
CA ARG A 966 -25.18 7.52 -1.89
C ARG A 966 -25.79 6.63 -0.82
N ALA A 967 -27.10 6.72 -0.59
CA ALA A 967 -27.84 5.87 0.35
C ALA A 967 -27.77 4.39 -0.05
N ILE A 968 -27.95 4.06 -1.34
CA ILE A 968 -27.82 2.68 -1.85
C ILE A 968 -26.39 2.14 -1.64
N ILE A 969 -25.34 2.96 -1.84
CA ILE A 969 -23.96 2.52 -1.61
C ILE A 969 -23.67 2.33 -0.12
N ALA A 970 -24.09 3.25 0.74
CA ALA A 970 -23.95 3.10 2.19
C ALA A 970 -24.68 1.85 2.69
N MET A 971 -25.91 1.60 2.22
CA MET A 971 -26.69 0.40 2.54
C MET A 971 -26.06 -0.87 1.99
N ALA A 972 -25.53 -0.87 0.76
CA ALA A 972 -24.85 -2.04 0.18
C ALA A 972 -23.53 -2.36 0.92
N VAL A 973 -22.75 -1.35 1.30
CA VAL A 973 -21.54 -1.53 2.12
C VAL A 973 -21.92 -2.07 3.50
N ALA A 974 -22.92 -1.48 4.17
CA ALA A 974 -23.40 -1.97 5.46
C ALA A 974 -23.91 -3.41 5.38
N VAL A 975 -24.74 -3.75 4.39
CA VAL A 975 -25.24 -5.12 4.18
C VAL A 975 -24.10 -6.10 3.91
N VAL A 976 -23.10 -5.75 3.10
CA VAL A 976 -21.95 -6.64 2.84
C VAL A 976 -21.09 -6.82 4.09
N VAL A 977 -20.76 -5.74 4.81
CA VAL A 977 -19.96 -5.83 6.05
C VAL A 977 -20.69 -6.63 7.13
N VAL A 978 -21.98 -6.36 7.35
CA VAL A 978 -22.81 -7.12 8.31
C VAL A 978 -22.97 -8.57 7.86
N SER A 979 -23.16 -8.85 6.57
CA SER A 979 -23.25 -10.23 6.07
C SER A 979 -21.95 -11.00 6.29
N ILE A 980 -20.79 -10.41 6.03
CA ILE A 980 -19.51 -11.09 6.27
C ILE A 980 -19.28 -11.28 7.78
N ALA A 981 -19.58 -10.27 8.61
CA ALA A 981 -19.47 -10.39 10.06
C ALA A 981 -20.38 -11.50 10.64
N LEU A 982 -21.64 -11.59 10.17
CA LEU A 982 -22.57 -12.66 10.54
C LEU A 982 -22.11 -14.03 10.03
N ILE A 983 -21.59 -14.13 8.81
CA ILE A 983 -21.02 -15.36 8.25
C ILE A 983 -19.78 -15.79 9.04
N THR A 984 -18.89 -14.87 9.41
CA THR A 984 -17.74 -15.15 10.27
C THR A 984 -18.20 -15.63 11.65
N GLY A 985 -19.17 -14.98 12.29
CA GLY A 985 -19.73 -15.42 13.57
C GLY A 985 -20.36 -16.82 13.49
N TYR A 986 -21.14 -17.09 12.45
CA TYR A 986 -21.77 -18.40 12.21
C TYR A 986 -20.75 -19.51 11.90
N ILE A 987 -19.67 -19.20 11.18
CA ILE A 987 -18.56 -20.14 10.96
C ILE A 987 -17.83 -20.40 12.28
N THR A 988 -17.56 -19.37 13.09
CA THR A 988 -16.90 -19.52 14.39
C THR A 988 -17.75 -20.36 15.35
N SER A 989 -19.07 -20.18 15.40
CA SER A 989 -19.95 -21.00 16.26
C SER A 989 -20.16 -22.43 15.75
N LEU A 990 -20.01 -22.69 14.45
CA LEU A 990 -19.98 -24.06 13.89
C LEU A 990 -18.73 -24.87 14.27
N PHE A 991 -17.60 -24.21 14.55
CA PHE A 991 -16.33 -24.87 14.90
C PHE A 991 -15.92 -24.70 16.37
N GLY A 992 -16.53 -23.78 17.11
CA GLY A 992 -16.23 -23.50 18.52
C GLY A 992 -16.84 -24.51 19.49
N SER A 993 -16.23 -25.69 19.64
CA SER A 993 -16.67 -26.72 20.58
C SER A 993 -16.36 -26.44 22.05
N ASP A 994 -15.46 -25.48 22.33
CA ASP A 994 -15.05 -25.08 23.69
C ASP A 994 -15.45 -23.63 23.97
N GLN A 995 -16.44 -23.44 24.85
CA GLN A 995 -17.00 -22.11 25.17
C GLN A 995 -15.96 -21.15 25.77
N GLY A 996 -14.91 -21.67 26.40
CA GLY A 996 -13.83 -20.87 27.00
C GLY A 996 -12.84 -20.26 25.99
N GLN A 997 -12.84 -20.66 24.72
CA GLN A 997 -11.85 -20.16 23.72
C GLN A 997 -12.44 -19.27 22.62
N VAL A 998 -13.76 -19.31 22.39
CA VAL A 998 -14.40 -18.43 21.40
C VAL A 998 -14.39 -16.97 21.90
N PRO A 999 -14.06 -15.96 21.06
CA PRO A 999 -14.08 -14.54 21.47
C PRO A 999 -15.44 -13.86 21.27
N LEU A 1000 -16.40 -14.50 20.59
CA LEU A 1000 -17.76 -14.01 20.33
C LEU A 1000 -18.76 -14.74 21.24
N ASN A 1001 -19.68 -14.01 21.87
CA ASN A 1001 -20.80 -14.66 22.56
C ASN A 1001 -21.81 -15.20 21.54
N ASN A 1002 -22.43 -16.35 21.85
CA ASN A 1002 -23.44 -17.01 21.02
C ASN A 1002 -24.88 -16.55 21.31
N ASP A 1003 -25.10 -15.76 22.36
CA ASP A 1003 -26.43 -15.23 22.69
C ASP A 1003 -26.93 -14.24 21.62
N PRO A 1004 -28.21 -14.30 21.21
CA PRO A 1004 -28.75 -13.38 20.22
C PRO A 1004 -28.88 -11.96 20.81
N ILE A 1005 -28.27 -10.98 20.14
CA ILE A 1005 -28.26 -9.53 20.47
C ILE A 1005 -29.67 -8.92 20.71
N VAL A 1006 -30.73 -9.59 20.29
CA VAL A 1006 -32.13 -9.18 20.55
C VAL A 1006 -32.53 -9.40 22.03
N ASN A 1007 -31.89 -10.35 22.72
CA ASN A 1007 -32.20 -10.72 24.11
C ASN A 1007 -31.14 -10.28 25.12
N SER A 1008 -30.02 -9.68 24.69
CA SER A 1008 -29.06 -9.08 25.60
C SER A 1008 -29.70 -7.87 26.29
N LYS A 1009 -30.17 -8.06 27.53
CA LYS A 1009 -30.31 -6.93 28.46
C LYS A 1009 -28.96 -6.19 28.50
N PRO A 1010 -28.94 -4.85 28.54
CA PRO A 1010 -27.74 -4.14 28.95
C PRO A 1010 -27.29 -4.68 30.30
N SER A 1011 -25.99 -4.96 30.44
CA SER A 1011 -25.39 -5.15 31.75
C SER A 1011 -25.26 -3.78 32.42
N ASP A 1012 -26.39 -3.20 32.83
CA ASP A 1012 -26.48 -1.99 33.67
C ASP A 1012 -26.03 -2.31 35.12
N VAL A 1013 -24.95 -3.09 35.26
CA VAL A 1013 -24.15 -3.16 36.48
C VAL A 1013 -23.22 -1.96 36.42
N LEU A 1014 -23.71 -0.84 36.97
CA LEU A 1014 -22.81 0.19 37.48
C LEU A 1014 -21.92 -0.49 38.51
N ASP A 1015 -20.59 -0.46 38.31
CA ASP A 1015 -19.60 -0.85 39.33
C ASP A 1015 -19.68 0.13 40.52
N LEU A 1016 -20.69 -0.06 41.36
CA LEU A 1016 -20.83 0.58 42.65
C LEU A 1016 -19.72 0.05 43.57
N PRO A 1017 -19.14 0.89 44.44
CA PRO A 1017 -17.95 0.53 45.21
C PRO A 1017 -18.28 -0.65 46.15
N SER A 1018 -17.76 -1.83 45.81
CA SER A 1018 -18.06 -3.07 46.54
C SER A 1018 -17.55 -3.02 47.97
N ILE A 1019 -18.42 -3.29 48.94
CA ILE A 1019 -18.12 -3.21 50.37
C ILE A 1019 -17.98 -4.62 50.96
N VAL A 1020 -17.10 -4.77 51.96
CA VAL A 1020 -17.07 -5.97 52.81
C VAL A 1020 -18.30 -5.92 53.72
N ALA A 1021 -19.24 -6.84 53.52
CA ALA A 1021 -20.45 -6.90 54.31
C ALA A 1021 -20.10 -7.26 55.77
N PRO A 1022 -20.59 -6.50 56.77
CA PRO A 1022 -20.33 -6.80 58.18
C PRO A 1022 -20.96 -8.14 58.59
N ILE A 1023 -20.11 -9.05 59.09
CA ILE A 1023 -20.50 -10.38 59.52
C ILE A 1023 -20.80 -10.35 61.03
N LYS A 1024 -22.00 -10.79 61.40
CA LYS A 1024 -22.52 -10.84 62.76
C LYS A 1024 -22.02 -12.06 63.52
N SER A 1025 -21.97 -13.22 62.86
CA SER A 1025 -21.59 -14.50 63.46
C SER A 1025 -21.29 -15.56 62.41
N ALA A 1026 -20.39 -16.49 62.75
CA ALA A 1026 -20.15 -17.73 62.00
C ALA A 1026 -20.37 -18.96 62.91
N SER A 1027 -21.03 -20.00 62.38
CA SER A 1027 -21.31 -21.24 63.11
C SER A 1027 -21.16 -22.46 62.22
N ALA A 1028 -20.66 -23.59 62.77
CA ALA A 1028 -20.54 -24.82 62.00
C ALA A 1028 -21.93 -25.42 61.75
N TRP A 1029 -22.19 -25.83 60.51
CA TRP A 1029 -23.46 -26.41 60.06
C TRP A 1029 -23.25 -27.80 59.47
N SER A 1030 -24.22 -28.69 59.71
CA SER A 1030 -24.24 -30.05 59.15
C SER A 1030 -25.68 -30.50 58.85
N PRO A 1031 -25.89 -31.36 57.84
CA PRO A 1031 -27.23 -31.82 57.47
C PRO A 1031 -27.96 -32.55 58.60
N SER A 1032 -29.29 -32.44 58.61
CA SER A 1032 -30.19 -33.09 59.58
C SER A 1032 -29.82 -34.56 59.84
N GLY A 1033 -29.59 -34.90 61.11
CA GLY A 1033 -29.17 -36.24 61.55
C GLY A 1033 -27.66 -36.44 61.67
N THR A 1034 -26.84 -35.45 61.30
CA THR A 1034 -25.40 -35.43 61.57
C THR A 1034 -25.03 -34.25 62.47
N THR A 1035 -24.09 -34.46 63.39
CA THR A 1035 -23.46 -33.39 64.18
C THR A 1035 -22.16 -32.93 63.52
N PRO A 1036 -21.79 -31.63 63.58
CA PRO A 1036 -20.47 -31.19 63.13
C PRO A 1036 -19.36 -31.86 63.94
N SER A 1037 -18.15 -31.95 63.39
CA SER A 1037 -16.99 -32.40 64.17
C SER A 1037 -16.75 -31.44 65.35
N SER A 1038 -16.33 -31.95 66.50
CA SER A 1038 -16.12 -31.11 67.70
C SER A 1038 -15.06 -30.02 67.48
N GLU A 1039 -14.09 -30.31 66.60
CA GLU A 1039 -13.08 -29.35 66.13
C GLU A 1039 -13.73 -28.22 65.30
N SER A 1040 -14.53 -28.57 64.29
CA SER A 1040 -15.26 -27.59 63.46
C SER A 1040 -16.23 -26.74 64.27
N ALA A 1041 -17.02 -27.36 65.16
CA ALA A 1041 -17.97 -26.66 66.02
C ALA A 1041 -17.30 -25.67 66.97
N SER A 1042 -16.12 -26.00 67.50
CA SER A 1042 -15.38 -25.12 68.41
C SER A 1042 -14.61 -24.00 67.68
N THR A 1043 -14.18 -24.23 66.44
CA THR A 1043 -13.33 -23.30 65.67
C THR A 1043 -14.08 -22.42 64.66
N ALA A 1044 -15.39 -22.59 64.47
CA ALA A 1044 -16.16 -21.84 63.44
C ALA A 1044 -16.03 -20.31 63.53
N HIS A 1045 -15.96 -19.76 64.74
CA HIS A 1045 -15.79 -18.31 64.94
C HIS A 1045 -14.44 -17.77 64.43
N LEU A 1046 -13.42 -18.63 64.26
CA LEU A 1046 -12.11 -18.27 63.73
C LEU A 1046 -12.14 -18.03 62.21
N ALA A 1047 -13.17 -18.50 61.49
CA ALA A 1047 -13.30 -18.26 60.05
C ALA A 1047 -13.59 -16.79 59.68
N ILE A 1048 -13.89 -15.93 60.66
CA ILE A 1048 -14.30 -14.54 60.45
C ILE A 1048 -13.55 -13.57 61.39
N ASP A 1049 -12.50 -14.03 62.05
CA ASP A 1049 -11.68 -13.20 62.93
C ASP A 1049 -10.57 -12.46 62.15
N PRO A 1050 -9.99 -11.37 62.71
CA PRO A 1050 -8.97 -10.58 62.02
C PRO A 1050 -7.53 -11.12 62.13
N ASP A 1051 -7.30 -12.21 62.87
CA ASP A 1051 -6.00 -12.85 63.07
C ASP A 1051 -5.79 -14.00 62.07
N LYS A 1052 -5.14 -13.69 60.95
CA LYS A 1052 -4.79 -14.64 59.88
C LYS A 1052 -3.86 -15.80 60.32
N SER A 1053 -3.43 -15.86 61.59
CA SER A 1053 -2.75 -17.05 62.15
C SER A 1053 -3.70 -18.09 62.75
N SER A 1054 -4.96 -17.71 63.01
CA SER A 1054 -6.05 -18.61 63.37
C SER A 1054 -6.59 -19.36 62.13
N ALA A 1055 -7.46 -20.35 62.34
CA ALA A 1055 -8.24 -20.98 61.26
C ALA A 1055 -9.43 -21.77 61.80
N TRP A 1056 -10.54 -21.78 61.07
CA TRP A 1056 -11.55 -22.83 61.16
C TRP A 1056 -11.02 -24.11 60.52
N SER A 1057 -11.17 -25.24 61.21
CA SER A 1057 -10.80 -26.55 60.71
C SER A 1057 -12.06 -27.36 60.40
N THR A 1058 -12.20 -27.79 59.15
CA THR A 1058 -13.30 -28.69 58.74
C THR A 1058 -13.24 -30.05 59.47
N GLY A 1059 -12.05 -30.46 59.91
CA GLY A 1059 -11.75 -31.81 60.40
C GLY A 1059 -11.61 -32.83 59.26
N PRO A 1060 -11.17 -34.07 59.56
CA PRO A 1060 -10.98 -35.10 58.54
C PRO A 1060 -12.31 -35.56 57.93
N MET A 1061 -12.50 -35.29 56.64
CA MET A 1061 -13.69 -35.69 55.86
C MET A 1061 -13.37 -36.89 54.95
N ALA A 1062 -14.34 -37.79 54.76
CA ALA A 1062 -14.27 -38.79 53.69
C ALA A 1062 -14.50 -38.14 52.32
N LYS A 1063 -14.03 -38.75 51.24
CA LYS A 1063 -14.18 -38.22 49.89
C LYS A 1063 -15.65 -38.07 49.50
N GLY A 1064 -16.06 -36.87 49.13
CA GLY A 1064 -17.45 -36.54 48.80
C GLY A 1064 -18.35 -36.24 50.01
N GLN A 1065 -17.85 -36.39 51.25
CA GLN A 1065 -18.43 -35.69 52.40
C GLN A 1065 -17.95 -34.23 52.43
N GLY A 1066 -18.68 -33.40 53.16
CA GLY A 1066 -18.33 -32.01 53.37
C GLY A 1066 -18.70 -31.49 54.75
N ALA A 1067 -18.20 -30.31 55.06
CA ALA A 1067 -18.48 -29.56 56.27
C ALA A 1067 -19.01 -28.17 55.89
N GLY A 1068 -20.06 -27.72 56.58
CA GLY A 1068 -20.66 -26.41 56.38
C GLY A 1068 -20.22 -25.41 57.44
N ILE A 1069 -20.15 -24.15 57.04
CA ILE A 1069 -20.12 -23.02 57.95
C ILE A 1069 -21.17 -22.00 57.50
N MET A 1070 -22.09 -21.69 58.40
CA MET A 1070 -23.12 -20.67 58.22
C MET A 1070 -22.53 -19.31 58.60
N ILE A 1071 -22.67 -18.34 57.70
CA ILE A 1071 -22.21 -16.96 57.87
C ILE A 1071 -23.43 -16.05 57.88
N THR A 1072 -23.73 -15.44 59.02
CA THR A 1072 -24.85 -14.50 59.17
C THR A 1072 -24.34 -13.07 59.17
N LEU A 1073 -24.96 -12.20 58.38
CA LEU A 1073 -24.64 -10.79 58.25
C LEU A 1073 -25.37 -9.94 59.31
N ASP A 1074 -24.86 -8.74 59.59
CA ASP A 1074 -25.54 -7.80 60.50
C ASP A 1074 -26.84 -7.24 59.92
N GLN A 1075 -26.91 -7.10 58.58
CA GLN A 1075 -28.08 -6.64 57.82
C GLN A 1075 -28.17 -7.38 56.47
N PRO A 1076 -29.34 -7.38 55.79
CA PRO A 1076 -29.45 -7.95 54.45
C PRO A 1076 -28.60 -7.17 53.43
N HIS A 1077 -27.81 -7.88 52.62
CA HIS A 1077 -26.94 -7.28 51.59
C HIS A 1077 -27.05 -8.03 50.26
N LEU A 1078 -26.90 -7.32 49.13
CA LEU A 1078 -26.77 -7.91 47.79
C LEU A 1078 -25.35 -8.48 47.66
N ALA A 1079 -25.17 -9.78 47.85
CA ALA A 1079 -23.84 -10.39 47.87
C ALA A 1079 -23.36 -10.72 46.44
N SER A 1080 -22.28 -10.06 46.00
CA SER A 1080 -21.71 -10.24 44.66
C SER A 1080 -20.62 -11.31 44.62
N SER A 1081 -19.89 -11.51 45.72
CA SER A 1081 -18.90 -12.59 45.82
C SER A 1081 -18.53 -12.94 47.27
N VAL A 1082 -18.12 -14.19 47.49
CA VAL A 1082 -17.49 -14.63 48.74
C VAL A 1082 -16.01 -14.91 48.48
N VAL A 1083 -15.13 -14.34 49.28
CA VAL A 1083 -13.69 -14.62 49.26
C VAL A 1083 -13.35 -15.56 50.42
N VAL A 1084 -12.72 -16.69 50.11
CA VAL A 1084 -12.25 -17.66 51.12
C VAL A 1084 -10.72 -17.74 51.06
N GLU A 1085 -10.07 -17.51 52.20
CA GLU A 1085 -8.64 -17.75 52.40
C GLU A 1085 -8.45 -19.10 53.09
N SER A 1086 -7.59 -19.95 52.54
CA SER A 1086 -7.41 -21.36 52.95
C SER A 1086 -5.96 -21.81 52.82
N ASP A 1087 -5.65 -22.95 53.45
CA ASP A 1087 -4.32 -23.59 53.40
C ASP A 1087 -3.93 -24.13 52.00
N GLY A 1088 -4.82 -24.04 51.01
CA GLY A 1088 -4.59 -24.55 49.65
C GLY A 1088 -4.87 -26.05 49.46
N THR A 1089 -5.42 -26.74 50.47
CA THR A 1089 -5.82 -28.14 50.36
C THR A 1089 -6.88 -28.33 49.25
N PRO A 1090 -6.70 -29.27 48.31
CA PRO A 1090 -7.64 -29.47 47.20
C PRO A 1090 -9.07 -29.82 47.65
N ALA A 1091 -9.97 -28.85 47.52
CA ALA A 1091 -11.37 -28.94 47.93
C ALA A 1091 -12.31 -28.35 46.87
N LYS A 1092 -13.60 -28.65 46.98
CA LYS A 1092 -14.68 -27.98 46.26
C LYS A 1092 -15.43 -27.09 47.26
N ILE A 1093 -15.54 -25.79 46.99
CA ILE A 1093 -16.30 -24.86 47.83
C ILE A 1093 -17.55 -24.45 47.06
N SER A 1094 -18.69 -24.70 47.69
CA SER A 1094 -20.03 -24.43 47.15
C SER A 1094 -20.71 -23.44 48.10
N VAL A 1095 -21.35 -22.41 47.57
CA VAL A 1095 -21.94 -21.31 48.34
C VAL A 1095 -23.44 -21.28 48.07
N TYR A 1096 -24.22 -21.36 49.14
CA TYR A 1096 -25.68 -21.43 49.08
C TYR A 1096 -26.32 -20.23 49.80
N GLN A 1097 -27.38 -19.71 49.20
CA GLN A 1097 -28.30 -18.74 49.79
C GLN A 1097 -29.19 -19.42 50.82
N VAL A 1098 -29.45 -18.72 51.93
CA VAL A 1098 -30.25 -19.19 53.07
C VAL A 1098 -31.20 -18.08 53.48
N ASP A 1099 -32.48 -18.23 53.12
CA ASP A 1099 -33.51 -17.19 53.28
C ASP A 1099 -34.16 -17.17 54.68
N ASP A 1100 -34.08 -18.27 55.43
CA ASP A 1100 -34.60 -18.46 56.80
C ASP A 1100 -33.53 -19.10 57.69
N ASP A 1101 -33.50 -18.74 58.99
CA ASP A 1101 -32.42 -19.12 59.93
C ASP A 1101 -32.33 -20.66 60.22
N GLU A 1102 -33.30 -21.47 59.83
CA GLU A 1102 -33.32 -22.94 60.05
C GLU A 1102 -33.13 -23.76 58.77
N LEU A 1103 -31.94 -23.68 58.16
CA LEU A 1103 -31.59 -24.57 57.04
C LEU A 1103 -31.48 -26.04 57.51
N SER A 1104 -32.43 -26.88 57.10
CA SER A 1104 -32.52 -28.29 57.51
C SER A 1104 -31.84 -29.28 56.54
N SER A 1105 -31.68 -28.93 55.26
CA SER A 1105 -31.03 -29.76 54.24
C SER A 1105 -30.30 -28.92 53.18
N LEU A 1106 -29.35 -29.55 52.47
CA LEU A 1106 -28.69 -28.92 51.31
C LEU A 1106 -29.61 -28.82 50.09
N ASP A 1107 -30.54 -29.78 49.92
CA ASP A 1107 -31.48 -29.80 48.77
C ASP A 1107 -32.53 -28.67 48.85
N SER A 1108 -32.72 -28.09 50.04
CA SER A 1108 -33.55 -26.90 50.27
C SER A 1108 -32.79 -25.56 50.13
N ALA A 1109 -31.48 -25.57 49.86
CA ALA A 1109 -30.67 -24.37 49.73
C ALA A 1109 -30.41 -24.03 48.25
N GLN A 1110 -30.58 -22.76 47.85
CA GLN A 1110 -30.26 -22.35 46.48
C GLN A 1110 -28.74 -22.21 46.31
N LEU A 1111 -28.13 -23.03 45.45
CA LEU A 1111 -26.72 -22.90 45.08
C LEU A 1111 -26.53 -21.61 44.27
N VAL A 1112 -25.78 -20.65 44.79
CA VAL A 1112 -25.55 -19.34 44.17
C VAL A 1112 -24.14 -19.16 43.63
N GLY A 1113 -23.14 -19.90 44.11
CA GLY A 1113 -21.79 -19.87 43.55
C GLY A 1113 -20.98 -21.13 43.87
N GLU A 1114 -20.03 -21.49 43.02
CA GLU A 1114 -19.18 -22.67 43.23
C GLU A 1114 -17.79 -22.49 42.61
N ARG A 1115 -16.74 -22.99 43.30
CA ARG A 1115 -15.38 -23.03 42.76
C ARG A 1115 -14.55 -24.18 43.38
N LYS A 1116 -13.61 -24.73 42.62
CA LYS A 1116 -12.56 -25.61 43.17
C LYS A 1116 -11.43 -24.76 43.73
N VAL A 1117 -10.87 -25.14 44.87
CA VAL A 1117 -9.71 -24.46 45.45
C VAL A 1117 -8.51 -24.68 44.52
N SER A 1118 -7.97 -23.58 43.99
CA SER A 1118 -6.81 -23.54 43.10
C SER A 1118 -5.61 -22.79 43.71
N SER A 1119 -5.84 -22.09 44.82
CA SER A 1119 -4.95 -21.07 45.39
C SER A 1119 -5.33 -20.78 46.83
N THR A 1120 -4.38 -20.29 47.63
CA THR A 1120 -4.57 -19.95 49.05
C THR A 1120 -5.66 -18.90 49.28
N GLN A 1121 -5.99 -18.07 48.29
CA GLN A 1121 -7.20 -17.27 48.26
C GLN A 1121 -8.06 -17.69 47.06
N THR A 1122 -9.36 -17.91 47.30
CA THR A 1122 -10.34 -18.32 46.29
C THR A 1122 -11.55 -17.40 46.35
N ARG A 1123 -11.74 -16.55 45.33
CA ARG A 1123 -12.95 -15.72 45.17
C ARG A 1123 -14.02 -16.47 44.38
N ILE A 1124 -15.23 -16.50 44.91
CA ILE A 1124 -16.41 -17.18 44.36
C ILE A 1124 -17.44 -16.10 44.05
N SER A 1125 -17.63 -15.79 42.76
CA SER A 1125 -18.71 -14.91 42.31
C SER A 1125 -20.06 -15.58 42.56
N LEU A 1126 -21.06 -14.81 42.98
CA LEU A 1126 -22.43 -15.31 43.16
C LEU A 1126 -23.29 -14.96 41.94
N SER A 1127 -24.25 -15.84 41.65
CA SER A 1127 -25.18 -15.72 40.54
C SER A 1127 -26.35 -14.82 40.94
N GLU A 1128 -26.67 -13.82 40.12
CA GLU A 1128 -27.81 -12.90 40.30
C GLU A 1128 -27.73 -11.92 41.52
N GLU A 1129 -26.56 -11.77 42.14
CA GLU A 1129 -26.31 -10.90 43.32
C GLU A 1129 -27.40 -11.00 44.42
N PRO A 1130 -27.59 -12.19 45.02
CA PRO A 1130 -28.74 -12.45 45.90
C PRO A 1130 -28.74 -11.55 47.14
N LEU A 1131 -29.93 -11.06 47.50
CA LEU A 1131 -30.17 -10.37 48.76
C LEU A 1131 -30.17 -11.39 49.91
N VAL A 1132 -29.09 -11.44 50.68
CA VAL A 1132 -28.85 -12.47 51.70
C VAL A 1132 -28.73 -11.88 53.11
N THR A 1133 -29.31 -12.58 54.06
CA THR A 1133 -29.12 -12.41 55.51
C THR A 1133 -28.10 -13.43 56.05
N SER A 1134 -28.19 -14.68 55.57
CA SER A 1134 -27.27 -15.77 55.87
C SER A 1134 -26.79 -16.46 54.59
N ILE A 1135 -25.56 -16.96 54.63
CA ILE A 1135 -24.92 -17.72 53.54
C ILE A 1135 -24.32 -19.00 54.13
N LEU A 1136 -24.60 -20.16 53.53
CA LEU A 1136 -23.88 -21.40 53.83
C LEU A 1136 -22.68 -21.54 52.90
N VAL A 1137 -21.47 -21.58 53.46
CA VAL A 1137 -20.25 -22.00 52.75
C VAL A 1137 -20.01 -23.48 53.03
N TRP A 1138 -20.08 -24.30 51.98
CA TRP A 1138 -19.98 -25.77 52.06
C TRP A 1138 -18.69 -26.26 51.41
N VAL A 1139 -17.82 -26.89 52.21
CA VAL A 1139 -16.51 -27.40 51.77
C VAL A 1139 -16.59 -28.92 51.61
N THR A 1140 -16.37 -29.43 50.40
CA THR A 1140 -16.40 -30.88 50.09
C THR A 1140 -14.98 -31.42 49.84
N GLY A 1141 -14.64 -32.53 50.52
CA GLY A 1141 -13.34 -33.18 50.40
C GLY A 1141 -13.16 -33.94 49.08
N VAL A 1142 -12.07 -33.66 48.35
CA VAL A 1142 -11.75 -34.28 47.05
C VAL A 1142 -10.93 -35.59 47.23
N THR A 1143 -10.25 -35.73 48.36
CA THR A 1143 -9.50 -36.92 48.78
C THR A 1143 -9.96 -37.39 50.15
N ASP A 1144 -9.83 -38.70 50.43
CA ASP A 1144 -10.20 -39.26 51.73
C ASP A 1144 -9.32 -38.76 52.87
N ASN A 1145 -9.95 -38.56 54.03
CA ASN A 1145 -9.35 -38.06 55.27
C ASN A 1145 -8.74 -36.64 55.14
N ALA A 1146 -9.20 -35.84 54.16
CA ALA A 1146 -8.78 -34.46 53.98
C ALA A 1146 -9.38 -33.55 55.06
N SER A 1147 -8.55 -32.70 55.67
CA SER A 1147 -8.97 -31.65 56.59
C SER A 1147 -8.49 -30.31 56.05
N VAL A 1148 -9.43 -29.51 55.53
CA VAL A 1148 -9.16 -28.17 54.97
C VAL A 1148 -9.22 -27.15 56.10
N LYS A 1149 -8.23 -26.26 56.18
CA LYS A 1149 -8.27 -25.07 57.04
C LYS A 1149 -8.65 -23.82 56.25
N ILE A 1150 -9.52 -23.02 56.84
CA ILE A 1150 -9.94 -21.72 56.32
C ILE A 1150 -9.56 -20.65 57.33
N HIS A 1151 -8.77 -19.68 56.89
CA HIS A 1151 -8.21 -18.59 57.70
C HIS A 1151 -9.12 -17.36 57.74
N ASN A 1152 -9.93 -17.13 56.71
CA ASN A 1152 -10.86 -16.00 56.64
C ASN A 1152 -11.94 -16.26 55.56
N ILE A 1153 -13.18 -15.88 55.85
CA ILE A 1153 -14.31 -15.82 54.92
C ILE A 1153 -14.83 -14.38 54.90
N THR A 1154 -14.72 -13.72 53.75
CA THR A 1154 -15.15 -12.34 53.55
C THR A 1154 -16.28 -12.29 52.52
N VAL A 1155 -17.45 -11.81 52.94
CA VAL A 1155 -18.58 -11.56 52.04
C VAL A 1155 -18.43 -10.16 51.43
N VAL A 1156 -18.48 -10.07 50.11
CA VAL A 1156 -18.40 -8.82 49.35
C VAL A 1156 -19.78 -8.52 48.76
N ALA A 1157 -20.28 -7.32 49.03
CA ALA A 1157 -21.59 -6.86 48.61
C ALA A 1157 -21.52 -5.68 47.65
N SER A 1158 -22.52 -5.60 46.78
CA SER A 1158 -22.84 -4.44 45.94
C SER A 1158 -23.72 -3.45 46.73
N TYR A 1159 -23.77 -2.18 46.29
CA TYR A 1159 -24.41 -1.07 47.02
C TYR A 1159 -25.82 -0.76 46.50
#